data_AF-A0A182W0P5-F1
#
_entry.id   AF-A0A182W0P5-F1
#
_cell.length_a   1.000
_cell.length_b   1.000
_cell.length_c   1.000
_cell.angle_alpha   90.00
_cell.angle_beta   90.00
_cell.angle_gamma   90.00
#
_symmetry.space_group_name_H-M   'P 1'
#
loop_
_entity.id
_entity.type
_entity.pdbx_description
1 polymer ?
#
loop_
_entity_poly.entity_id
_entity_poly.type
_entity_poly.pdbx_seq_one_letter_code
_entity_poly.pdbx_strand_id
1 'polypeptide(L)'
;MYSVITVSDSCAAGTATDTSGPHLVELIKQSLKTNTVNYLLIPDDEQLIKQSLLYACDVLKVRAVFTTGGTGFAPRDVTPEATRAIITKEAPQLTMAITLASLQKTKFAVLSRAVCGVRNSTLVVNFPGSKKAVGECFQSIVDVLPHVLNLLNEGEIERVRETHRKVQAGGDGQPSGEVQHVCPHATGKGGDDRNSPFPMMSVEDALKQILDTIPTVQTARKQLSRVNIPPFRASIKDGYALKSIGGKGMKKVIGYVSAGDAIAQANFTIDECFKINTGAPIPLHADAVIQIEDTKLVSRENDYERIVEILTDPTASLDIRSIGSDLRMSEEVFQYRFPIDACQRALLAAIGERVSVVKVKVAIISTGDELMHPYDGNTTADASSSEGKIYDSNTTMLVALVRQSGFTEDQCEIQQRVVKDDFESLKKEIESLTGTVHVIICTGGVSMGDKDFVKPVLKELNYELIFGRVNMKPGKPCTYASSKVTKFFGLPGNPVSAFVTFHLFALPALRQYLATLNETAPNVAKSSLPMVMVELMDTKYVLDPRPEYARASIVSRNVIMNQEVRFRVKHVVISAFVIGFLFFYSLSSSRDCVSDEESRSNAVDEPWAAGQGRDAFLPNRKGPTIYAVTPTYSRPVQKAELTRLSHVIRLVPNIFWVIVEDAAQTSTLVTNVLSRNGLQDRSVQLFAKTPTNFKLQGKDPNWLKPRGVEQRNEALKWIRKHLKRDAMGSDDTEPSHSIVYFMDDDNTYSTELFEEISKIDKGKVGVWPVGLVGGLMVEKPVLNRDGLVLGFNSAWKPERPFPLDMAGFAISSDLLLDNPQAQFSYEVERGYQESEILRHLTIAHDMQPLANQCKDVLVWHTRTETPKLDAEKSLQKSGKKSNDGMEV
;
A
#
# COMPACT_ATOMS: atom_id res chain seq x y z
N MET A 1 -32.29 24.75 22.90
CA MET A 1 -32.57 25.79 21.88
C MET A 1 -31.88 25.41 20.59
N TYR A 2 -32.52 25.66 19.45
CA TYR A 2 -32.01 25.44 18.09
C TYR A 2 -32.07 26.75 17.30
N SER A 3 -31.34 26.86 16.20
CA SER A 3 -31.44 28.01 15.29
C SER A 3 -31.65 27.56 13.84
N VAL A 4 -32.48 28.29 13.11
CA VAL A 4 -32.63 28.23 11.67
C VAL A 4 -32.20 29.56 11.07
N ILE A 5 -31.31 29.53 10.08
CA ILE A 5 -30.85 30.71 9.36
C ILE A 5 -31.17 30.55 7.88
N THR A 6 -32.10 31.34 7.37
CA THR A 6 -32.33 31.44 5.92
C THR A 6 -31.35 32.43 5.32
N VAL A 7 -30.66 31.99 4.27
CA VAL A 7 -29.73 32.79 3.49
C VAL A 7 -30.34 33.01 2.11
N SER A 8 -30.79 34.25 1.85
CA SER A 8 -31.34 34.64 0.54
C SER A 8 -31.37 36.15 0.37
N ASP A 9 -30.65 36.66 -0.64
CA ASP A 9 -30.69 38.07 -1.06
C ASP A 9 -32.13 38.55 -1.35
N SER A 10 -32.91 37.77 -2.11
CA SER A 10 -34.28 38.14 -2.50
C SER A 10 -35.26 38.20 -1.32
N CYS A 11 -35.15 37.27 -0.38
CA CYS A 11 -36.02 37.29 0.80
C CYS A 11 -35.60 38.39 1.78
N ALA A 12 -34.29 38.62 1.96
CA ALA A 12 -33.77 39.69 2.81
C ALA A 12 -34.12 41.09 2.26
N ALA A 13 -34.16 41.26 0.93
CA ALA A 13 -34.59 42.48 0.27
C ALA A 13 -36.13 42.66 0.22
N GLY A 14 -36.91 41.68 0.68
CA GLY A 14 -38.37 41.72 0.68
C GLY A 14 -39.02 41.50 -0.69
N THR A 15 -38.25 41.07 -1.70
CA THR A 15 -38.75 40.82 -3.07
C THR A 15 -39.31 39.40 -3.25
N ALA A 16 -39.03 38.50 -2.30
CA ALA A 16 -39.62 37.16 -2.20
C ALA A 16 -39.99 36.85 -0.75
N THR A 17 -40.88 35.87 -0.54
CA THR A 17 -41.26 35.39 0.80
C THR A 17 -40.49 34.12 1.14
N ASP A 18 -39.82 34.08 2.30
CA ASP A 18 -39.18 32.85 2.76
C ASP A 18 -40.23 31.81 3.17
N THR A 19 -40.21 30.68 2.48
CA THR A 19 -41.06 29.51 2.77
C THR A 19 -40.27 28.32 3.30
N SER A 20 -38.94 28.33 3.19
CA SER A 20 -38.04 27.25 3.55
C SER A 20 -37.65 27.31 5.02
N GLY A 21 -37.30 28.49 5.52
CA GLY A 21 -36.95 28.71 6.93
C GLY A 21 -38.10 28.38 7.89
N PRO A 22 -39.30 28.96 7.73
CA PRO A 22 -40.46 28.62 8.56
C PRO A 22 -40.83 27.13 8.50
N HIS A 23 -40.67 26.49 7.33
CA HIS A 23 -40.91 25.06 7.20
C HIS A 23 -39.92 24.22 8.00
N LEU A 24 -38.63 24.58 7.96
CA LEU A 24 -37.60 23.91 8.75
C LEU A 24 -37.79 24.09 10.25
N VAL A 25 -38.22 25.28 10.69
CA VAL A 25 -38.58 25.54 12.08
C VAL A 25 -39.66 24.56 12.54
N GLU A 26 -40.71 24.38 11.74
CA GLU A 26 -41.81 23.46 12.08
C GLU A 26 -41.34 22.00 12.14
N LEU A 27 -40.53 21.56 11.16
CA LEU A 27 -39.96 20.21 11.15
C LEU A 27 -39.10 19.93 12.39
N ILE A 28 -38.30 20.90 12.83
CA ILE A 28 -37.46 20.81 14.03
C ILE A 28 -38.34 20.73 15.29
N LYS A 29 -39.36 21.59 15.40
CA LYS A 29 -40.27 21.60 16.56
C LYS A 29 -40.97 20.25 16.72
N GLN A 30 -41.49 19.70 15.62
CA GLN A 30 -42.19 18.42 15.60
C GLN A 30 -41.26 17.25 15.91
N SER A 31 -40.12 17.16 15.21
CA SER A 31 -39.26 15.97 15.27
C SER A 31 -38.40 15.93 16.53
N LEU A 32 -37.91 17.08 17.01
CA LEU A 32 -37.04 17.17 18.18
C LEU A 32 -37.80 17.58 19.45
N LYS A 33 -39.14 17.63 19.41
CA LYS A 33 -40.04 17.94 20.54
C LYS A 33 -39.59 19.18 21.33
N THR A 34 -39.33 20.27 20.61
CA THR A 34 -38.82 21.53 21.18
C THR A 34 -39.71 22.69 20.78
N ASN A 35 -39.93 23.63 21.70
CA ASN A 35 -40.62 24.89 21.39
C ASN A 35 -39.65 26.07 21.16
N THR A 36 -38.34 25.84 21.31
CA THR A 36 -37.30 26.89 21.27
C THR A 36 -36.44 26.78 20.03
N VAL A 37 -36.91 27.40 18.94
CA VAL A 37 -36.16 27.53 17.67
C VAL A 37 -36.07 29.01 17.33
N ASN A 38 -34.86 29.55 17.34
CA ASN A 38 -34.60 30.89 16.83
C ASN A 38 -34.60 30.86 15.30
N TYR A 39 -35.14 31.90 14.67
CA TYR A 39 -35.20 32.03 13.22
C TYR A 39 -34.62 33.37 12.80
N LEU A 40 -33.73 33.35 11.81
CA LEU A 40 -33.07 34.53 11.28
C LEU A 40 -33.06 34.47 9.74
N LEU A 41 -33.32 35.60 9.09
CA LEU A 41 -33.23 35.78 7.65
C LEU A 41 -32.13 36.80 7.35
N ILE A 42 -31.17 36.42 6.50
CA ILE A 42 -30.02 37.26 6.10
C ILE A 42 -29.75 37.14 4.59
N PRO A 43 -29.11 38.15 3.98
CA PRO A 43 -28.65 38.07 2.59
C PRO A 43 -27.49 37.07 2.42
N ASP A 44 -27.17 36.75 1.17
CA ASP A 44 -26.04 35.90 0.76
C ASP A 44 -24.71 36.65 0.89
N ASP A 45 -24.37 37.05 2.12
CA ASP A 45 -23.14 37.75 2.49
C ASP A 45 -22.32 36.90 3.45
N GLU A 46 -21.11 36.52 3.03
CA GLU A 46 -20.27 35.57 3.77
C GLU A 46 -19.98 36.05 5.20
N GLN A 47 -19.75 37.36 5.38
CA GLN A 47 -19.40 37.92 6.68
C GLN A 47 -20.60 37.93 7.62
N LEU A 48 -21.79 38.28 7.13
CA LEU A 48 -23.04 38.22 7.91
C LEU A 48 -23.44 36.78 8.25
N ILE A 49 -23.28 35.83 7.33
CA ILE A 49 -23.54 34.41 7.59
C ILE A 49 -22.58 33.91 8.67
N LYS A 50 -21.28 34.22 8.53
CA LYS A 50 -20.25 33.86 9.51
C LYS A 50 -20.57 34.41 10.90
N GLN A 51 -20.88 35.71 11.01
CA GLN A 51 -21.22 36.35 12.28
C GLN A 51 -22.48 35.76 12.91
N SER A 52 -23.51 35.46 12.09
CA SER A 52 -24.76 34.85 12.55
C SER A 52 -24.55 33.42 13.07
N LEU A 53 -23.74 32.63 12.37
CA LEU A 53 -23.34 31.28 12.81
C LEU A 53 -22.53 31.33 14.11
N LEU A 54 -21.55 32.23 14.22
CA LEU A 54 -20.77 32.43 15.44
C LEU A 54 -21.65 32.86 16.62
N TYR A 55 -22.56 33.81 16.42
CA TYR A 55 -23.49 34.25 17.45
C TYR A 55 -24.39 33.10 17.92
N ALA A 56 -24.92 32.30 16.99
CA ALA A 56 -25.75 31.15 17.32
C ALA A 56 -24.97 30.07 18.11
N CYS A 57 -23.73 29.77 17.72
CA CYS A 57 -22.91 28.74 18.37
C CYS A 57 -22.32 29.20 19.70
N ASP A 58 -21.77 30.41 19.77
CA ASP A 58 -20.93 30.82 20.90
C ASP A 58 -21.69 31.66 21.93
N VAL A 59 -22.67 32.46 21.49
CA VAL A 59 -23.47 33.34 22.36
C VAL A 59 -24.77 32.67 22.77
N LEU A 60 -25.59 32.24 21.80
CA LEU A 60 -26.85 31.55 22.08
C LEU A 60 -26.64 30.10 22.55
N LYS A 61 -25.48 29.50 22.25
CA LYS A 61 -25.09 28.13 22.61
C LYS A 61 -26.19 27.12 22.25
N VAL A 62 -26.72 27.24 21.04
CA VAL A 62 -27.79 26.35 20.57
C VAL A 62 -27.24 24.93 20.36
N ARG A 63 -28.12 23.92 20.45
CA ARG A 63 -27.74 22.51 20.24
C ARG A 63 -27.39 22.24 18.77
N ALA A 64 -28.14 22.84 17.85
CA ALA A 64 -27.81 22.84 16.43
C ALA A 64 -28.28 24.11 15.72
N VAL A 65 -27.54 24.47 14.67
CA VAL A 65 -27.88 25.51 13.69
C VAL A 65 -28.09 24.83 12.35
N PHE A 66 -29.24 25.09 11.73
CA PHE A 66 -29.54 24.64 10.38
C PHE A 66 -29.64 25.86 9.47
N THR A 67 -28.92 25.86 8.35
CA THR A 67 -29.06 26.91 7.34
C THR A 67 -29.88 26.40 6.15
N THR A 68 -30.55 27.31 5.46
CA THR A 68 -31.22 27.02 4.18
C THR A 68 -30.88 28.10 3.17
N GLY A 69 -30.31 27.71 2.03
CA GLY A 69 -29.92 28.63 0.95
C GLY A 69 -28.40 28.89 0.89
N GLY A 70 -27.97 29.48 -0.22
CA GLY A 70 -26.56 29.83 -0.46
C GLY A 70 -25.60 28.65 -0.62
N THR A 71 -26.08 27.42 -0.91
CA THR A 71 -25.23 26.21 -1.02
C THR A 71 -24.89 25.82 -2.46
N GLY A 72 -25.41 26.51 -3.47
CA GLY A 72 -25.20 26.18 -4.89
C GLY A 72 -23.83 26.60 -5.42
N PHE A 73 -23.74 26.70 -6.75
CA PHE A 73 -22.52 27.11 -7.48
C PHE A 73 -22.56 28.58 -7.92
N ALA A 74 -23.64 29.32 -7.67
CA ALA A 74 -23.71 30.72 -8.09
C ALA A 74 -22.68 31.57 -7.31
N PRO A 75 -22.19 32.69 -7.87
CA PRO A 75 -21.21 33.54 -7.19
C PRO A 75 -21.66 34.06 -5.82
N ARG A 76 -22.98 34.14 -5.60
CA ARG A 76 -23.59 34.55 -4.33
C ARG A 76 -23.76 33.37 -3.36
N ASP A 77 -23.71 32.12 -3.81
CA ASP A 77 -23.86 30.96 -2.92
C ASP A 77 -22.61 30.74 -2.05
N VAL A 78 -22.52 31.41 -0.90
CA VAL A 78 -21.33 31.43 -0.02
C VAL A 78 -21.55 30.79 1.37
N THR A 79 -22.69 30.13 1.61
CA THR A 79 -23.01 29.49 2.89
C THR A 79 -21.99 28.39 3.29
N PRO A 80 -21.51 27.52 2.38
CA PRO A 80 -20.47 26.53 2.68
C PRO A 80 -19.14 27.14 3.14
N GLU A 81 -18.71 28.21 2.49
CA GLU A 81 -17.49 28.96 2.81
C GLU A 81 -17.57 29.54 4.23
N ALA A 82 -18.65 30.26 4.51
CA ALA A 82 -18.91 30.83 5.83
C ALA A 82 -18.99 29.75 6.93
N THR A 83 -19.59 28.60 6.62
CA THR A 83 -19.70 27.46 7.55
C THR A 83 -18.35 26.83 7.83
N ARG A 84 -17.55 26.57 6.79
CA ARG A 84 -16.21 25.98 6.94
C ARG A 84 -15.27 26.89 7.72
N ALA A 85 -15.43 28.21 7.58
CA ALA A 85 -14.63 29.18 8.31
C ALA A 85 -14.87 29.22 9.83
N ILE A 86 -15.94 28.60 10.36
CA ILE A 86 -16.29 28.67 11.79
C ILE A 86 -16.33 27.32 12.50
N ILE A 87 -16.53 26.22 11.78
CA ILE A 87 -16.53 24.88 12.38
C ILE A 87 -15.12 24.48 12.82
N THR A 88 -15.02 23.84 13.98
CA THR A 88 -13.76 23.30 14.52
C THR A 88 -13.54 21.85 14.10
N LYS A 89 -14.60 21.15 13.69
CA LYS A 89 -14.56 19.76 13.24
C LYS A 89 -15.58 19.54 12.12
N GLU A 90 -15.15 19.08 10.96
CA GLU A 90 -16.08 18.71 9.88
C GLU A 90 -16.84 17.42 10.21
N ALA A 91 -18.08 17.33 9.73
CA ALA A 91 -18.93 16.14 9.80
C ALA A 91 -19.32 15.69 8.37
N PRO A 92 -18.34 15.28 7.54
CA PRO A 92 -18.57 15.04 6.11
C PRO A 92 -19.55 13.89 5.85
N GLN A 93 -19.69 12.95 6.77
CA GLN A 93 -20.65 11.85 6.66
C GLN A 93 -22.10 12.33 6.76
N LEU A 94 -22.39 13.39 7.51
CA LEU A 94 -23.74 14.00 7.54
C LEU A 94 -24.05 14.66 6.20
N THR A 95 -23.10 15.41 5.64
CA THR A 95 -23.21 15.95 4.28
C THR A 95 -23.43 14.83 3.26
N MET A 96 -22.63 13.77 3.32
CA MET A 96 -22.72 12.64 2.38
C MET A 96 -24.06 11.90 2.50
N ALA A 97 -24.58 11.70 3.72
CA ALA A 97 -25.90 11.11 3.93
C ALA A 97 -27.01 11.97 3.30
N ILE A 98 -26.97 13.29 3.52
CA ILE A 98 -27.90 14.24 2.91
C ILE A 98 -27.80 14.18 1.38
N THR A 99 -26.59 14.18 0.83
CA THR A 99 -26.35 14.14 -0.63
C THR A 99 -26.84 12.82 -1.23
N LEU A 100 -26.52 11.67 -0.65
CA LEU A 100 -26.94 10.35 -1.15
C LEU A 100 -28.47 10.20 -1.11
N ALA A 101 -29.11 10.59 -0.01
CA ALA A 101 -30.57 10.57 0.10
C ALA A 101 -31.24 11.53 -0.90
N SER A 102 -30.62 12.69 -1.15
CA SER A 102 -31.11 13.66 -2.13
C SER A 102 -30.92 13.17 -3.57
N LEU A 103 -29.83 12.46 -3.88
CA LEU A 103 -29.55 11.88 -5.20
C LEU A 103 -30.53 10.78 -5.61
N GLN A 104 -31.11 10.08 -4.63
CA GLN A 104 -32.21 9.13 -4.89
C GLN A 104 -33.49 9.83 -5.37
N LYS A 105 -33.66 11.12 -5.06
CA LYS A 105 -34.86 11.91 -5.39
C LYS A 105 -34.66 12.83 -6.58
N THR A 106 -33.46 13.39 -6.76
CA THR A 106 -33.15 14.29 -7.86
C THR A 106 -31.67 14.25 -8.24
N LYS A 107 -31.39 14.15 -9.54
CA LYS A 107 -30.02 14.25 -10.08
C LYS A 107 -29.38 15.62 -9.82
N PHE A 108 -30.18 16.66 -9.60
CA PHE A 108 -29.69 18.01 -9.32
C PHE A 108 -29.12 18.17 -7.90
N ALA A 109 -29.24 17.17 -7.03
CA ALA A 109 -28.60 17.17 -5.71
C ALA A 109 -27.07 17.29 -5.79
N VAL A 110 -26.45 16.90 -6.92
CA VAL A 110 -25.02 17.12 -7.18
C VAL A 110 -24.63 18.61 -7.17
N LEU A 111 -25.59 19.52 -7.31
CA LEU A 111 -25.35 20.95 -7.38
C LEU A 111 -25.20 21.61 -6.00
N SER A 112 -25.41 20.88 -4.90
CA SER A 112 -25.25 21.41 -3.55
C SER A 112 -23.83 21.17 -3.02
N ARG A 113 -23.17 22.23 -2.56
CA ARG A 113 -21.87 22.25 -1.91
C ARG A 113 -21.99 22.30 -0.38
N ALA A 114 -23.12 21.83 0.18
CA ALA A 114 -23.45 21.91 1.60
C ALA A 114 -22.33 21.37 2.52
N VAL A 115 -22.10 22.03 3.65
CA VAL A 115 -21.13 21.61 4.67
C VAL A 115 -21.87 21.31 5.97
N CYS A 116 -21.48 20.23 6.63
CA CYS A 116 -21.89 19.90 7.98
C CYS A 116 -20.65 19.86 8.87
N GLY A 117 -20.77 20.33 10.10
CA GLY A 117 -19.66 20.33 11.05
C GLY A 117 -20.09 20.70 12.45
N VAL A 118 -19.12 20.76 13.35
CA VAL A 118 -19.32 21.06 14.76
C VAL A 118 -18.45 22.26 15.12
N ARG A 119 -19.04 23.20 15.86
CA ARG A 119 -18.33 24.26 16.56
C ARG A 119 -18.67 24.16 18.04
N ASN A 120 -17.66 23.96 18.88
CA ASN A 120 -17.85 23.71 20.31
C ASN A 120 -18.82 22.52 20.53
N SER A 121 -19.96 22.74 21.20
CA SER A 121 -21.02 21.75 21.42
C SER A 121 -22.21 21.91 20.48
N THR A 122 -22.08 22.70 19.41
CA THR A 122 -23.15 23.02 18.46
C THR A 122 -22.89 22.34 17.12
N LEU A 123 -23.89 21.59 16.65
CA LEU A 123 -23.91 21.02 15.29
C LEU A 123 -24.35 22.10 14.28
N VAL A 124 -23.65 22.22 13.16
CA VAL A 124 -24.01 23.13 12.05
C VAL A 124 -24.26 22.30 10.80
N VAL A 125 -25.42 22.49 10.15
CA VAL A 125 -25.86 21.73 8.97
C VAL A 125 -26.38 22.70 7.91
N ASN A 126 -25.86 22.64 6.69
CA ASN A 126 -26.38 23.42 5.58
C ASN A 126 -27.39 22.62 4.74
N PHE A 127 -28.52 23.24 4.40
CA PHE A 127 -29.49 22.71 3.46
C PHE A 127 -29.65 23.62 2.22
N PRO A 128 -30.09 23.06 1.08
CA PRO A 128 -30.42 23.84 -0.11
C PRO A 128 -31.60 24.80 0.13
N GLY A 129 -31.74 25.84 -0.71
CA GLY A 129 -32.71 26.92 -0.46
C GLY A 129 -34.19 26.62 -0.70
N SER A 130 -34.57 25.49 -1.33
CA SER A 130 -35.97 25.22 -1.65
C SER A 130 -36.71 24.45 -0.55
N LYS A 131 -37.96 24.81 -0.29
CA LYS A 131 -38.79 24.19 0.77
C LYS A 131 -38.84 22.66 0.68
N LYS A 132 -38.98 22.15 -0.54
CA LYS A 132 -38.98 20.69 -0.81
C LYS A 132 -37.62 20.06 -0.46
N ALA A 133 -36.52 20.66 -0.93
CA ALA A 133 -35.18 20.12 -0.68
C ALA A 133 -34.84 20.13 0.82
N VAL A 134 -35.21 21.18 1.54
CA VAL A 134 -35.03 21.26 3.00
C VAL A 134 -35.74 20.12 3.72
N GLY A 135 -37.01 19.86 3.40
CA GLY A 135 -37.77 18.77 4.01
C GLY A 135 -37.14 17.40 3.73
N GLU A 136 -36.71 17.17 2.49
CA GLU A 136 -36.07 15.92 2.08
C GLU A 136 -34.70 15.71 2.74
N CYS A 137 -33.89 16.78 2.85
CA CYS A 137 -32.58 16.74 3.48
C CYS A 137 -32.70 16.56 4.99
N PHE A 138 -33.62 17.26 5.65
CA PHE A 138 -33.84 17.12 7.09
C PHE A 138 -34.29 15.70 7.46
N GLN A 139 -35.24 15.14 6.70
CA GLN A 139 -35.72 13.77 6.93
C GLN A 139 -34.61 12.71 6.77
N SER A 140 -33.59 12.98 5.95
CA SER A 140 -32.48 12.03 5.75
C SER A 140 -31.56 11.88 6.96
N ILE A 141 -31.56 12.86 7.88
CA ILE A 141 -30.69 12.85 9.06
C ILE A 141 -31.44 12.89 10.39
N VAL A 142 -32.76 13.08 10.37
CA VAL A 142 -33.55 13.32 11.58
C VAL A 142 -33.43 12.20 12.61
N ASP A 143 -33.33 10.94 12.18
CA ASP A 143 -33.22 9.78 13.06
C ASP A 143 -31.88 9.71 13.80
N VAL A 144 -30.81 10.27 13.20
CA VAL A 144 -29.47 10.30 13.81
C VAL A 144 -29.22 11.55 14.64
N LEU A 145 -29.99 12.63 14.39
CA LEU A 145 -29.82 13.91 15.09
C LEU A 145 -29.85 13.77 16.62
N PRO A 146 -30.82 13.09 17.26
CA PRO A 146 -30.84 12.95 18.73
C PRO A 146 -29.54 12.35 19.28
N HIS A 147 -28.98 11.34 18.61
CA HIS A 147 -27.74 10.70 19.05
C HIS A 147 -26.54 11.64 18.91
N VAL A 148 -26.41 12.30 17.77
CA VAL A 148 -25.34 13.29 17.53
C VAL A 148 -25.39 14.42 18.55
N LEU A 149 -26.59 14.93 18.84
CA LEU A 149 -26.78 16.04 19.79
C LEU A 149 -26.54 15.64 21.25
N ASN A 150 -26.72 14.37 21.61
CA ASN A 150 -26.41 13.86 22.94
C ASN A 150 -24.90 13.64 23.10
N LEU A 151 -24.21 13.20 22.05
CA LEU A 151 -22.74 13.05 22.06
C LEU A 151 -22.01 14.39 22.26
N LEU A 152 -22.57 15.48 21.72
CA LEU A 152 -21.97 16.81 21.83
C LEU A 152 -22.19 17.49 23.19
N ASN A 153 -23.01 16.90 24.08
CA ASN A 153 -23.29 17.43 25.41
C ASN A 153 -22.77 16.48 26.50
N GLU A 154 -21.75 16.91 27.24
CA GLU A 154 -21.03 16.12 28.25
C GLU A 154 -21.95 15.57 29.37
N GLY A 155 -23.12 16.18 29.61
CA GLY A 155 -24.11 15.76 30.59
C GLY A 155 -25.09 14.65 30.16
N GLU A 156 -25.06 14.20 28.89
CA GLU A 156 -26.02 13.22 28.35
C GLU A 156 -25.37 11.89 27.90
N ILE A 157 -24.09 11.68 28.24
CA ILE A 157 -23.33 10.44 27.94
C ILE A 157 -24.00 9.19 28.55
N GLU A 158 -24.65 9.31 29.71
CA GLU A 158 -25.45 8.23 30.32
C GLU A 158 -26.63 7.80 29.45
N ARG A 159 -27.33 8.74 28.79
CA ARG A 159 -28.42 8.42 27.84
C ARG A 159 -27.88 7.79 26.55
N VAL A 160 -26.68 8.18 26.10
CA VAL A 160 -25.99 7.53 24.97
C VAL A 160 -25.64 6.08 25.31
N ARG A 161 -25.16 5.82 26.53
CA ARG A 161 -24.92 4.46 27.04
C ARG A 161 -26.22 3.67 27.18
N GLU A 162 -27.33 4.30 27.53
CA GLU A 162 -28.65 3.68 27.60
C GLU A 162 -29.21 3.35 26.20
N THR A 163 -28.99 4.19 25.19
CA THR A 163 -29.33 3.88 23.79
C THR A 163 -28.47 2.73 23.25
N HIS A 164 -27.16 2.73 23.52
CA HIS A 164 -26.30 1.59 23.19
C HIS A 164 -26.72 0.31 23.94
N ARG A 165 -27.14 0.43 25.21
CA ARG A 165 -27.72 -0.69 25.97
C ARG A 165 -29.05 -1.14 25.42
N LYS A 166 -29.95 -0.26 24.95
CA LYS A 166 -31.23 -0.64 24.34
C LYS A 166 -31.07 -1.26 22.95
N VAL A 167 -30.09 -0.79 22.17
CA VAL A 167 -29.69 -1.42 20.89
C VAL A 167 -29.02 -2.78 21.12
N GLN A 168 -28.31 -2.95 22.25
CA GLN A 168 -27.69 -4.23 22.64
C GLN A 168 -28.62 -5.17 23.44
N ALA A 169 -29.67 -4.65 24.09
CA ALA A 169 -30.57 -5.40 24.98
C ALA A 169 -31.97 -5.62 24.40
N GLY A 170 -32.32 -5.03 23.25
CA GLY A 170 -33.58 -5.28 22.53
C GLY A 170 -33.69 -6.66 21.88
N GLY A 171 -32.93 -7.65 22.36
CA GLY A 171 -32.85 -9.00 21.80
C GLY A 171 -33.86 -10.01 22.35
N ASP A 172 -34.67 -9.69 23.37
CA ASP A 172 -35.68 -10.62 23.89
C ASP A 172 -36.96 -9.91 24.40
N GLY A 173 -38.09 -10.18 23.72
CA GLY A 173 -39.46 -9.80 24.14
C GLY A 173 -40.47 -9.63 22.99
N GLN A 174 -41.29 -10.65 22.72
CA GLN A 174 -42.37 -10.75 21.72
C GLN A 174 -43.57 -9.77 21.92
N PRO A 175 -44.61 -9.74 21.04
CA PRO A 175 -44.63 -9.53 19.59
C PRO A 175 -45.61 -8.40 19.18
N SER A 176 -45.25 -7.53 18.24
CA SER A 176 -46.26 -6.79 17.45
C SER A 176 -45.67 -6.28 16.14
N GLY A 177 -46.11 -6.85 15.02
CA GLY A 177 -45.85 -6.37 13.66
C GLY A 177 -44.77 -7.17 12.93
N GLU A 178 -45.19 -8.23 12.24
CA GLU A 178 -44.36 -9.03 11.33
C GLU A 178 -43.59 -8.15 10.33
N VAL A 179 -42.26 -8.21 10.37
CA VAL A 179 -41.47 -8.15 9.13
C VAL A 179 -40.85 -9.52 8.97
N GLN A 180 -41.67 -10.40 8.42
CA GLN A 180 -41.33 -11.71 7.93
C GLN A 180 -40.08 -11.60 7.05
N HIS A 181 -39.08 -12.44 7.33
CA HIS A 181 -37.94 -12.63 6.44
C HIS A 181 -38.45 -13.09 5.07
N VAL A 182 -38.53 -12.16 4.12
CA VAL A 182 -38.68 -12.48 2.70
C VAL A 182 -37.27 -12.72 2.17
N CYS A 183 -36.79 -13.95 2.34
CA CYS A 183 -35.95 -14.51 1.30
C CYS A 183 -36.80 -14.45 0.03
N PRO A 184 -36.28 -14.07 -1.14
CA PRO A 184 -37.02 -14.24 -2.40
C PRO A 184 -37.25 -15.73 -2.77
N HIS A 185 -37.10 -16.65 -1.81
CA HIS A 185 -37.47 -18.05 -1.90
C HIS A 185 -38.43 -18.37 -0.75
N ALA A 186 -39.68 -18.67 -1.09
CA ALA A 186 -40.71 -19.12 -0.16
C ALA A 186 -40.39 -20.54 0.35
N THR A 187 -39.58 -20.66 1.42
CA THR A 187 -39.29 -21.96 2.05
C THR A 187 -39.22 -21.82 3.56
N GLY A 188 -40.29 -22.27 4.23
CA GLY A 188 -40.46 -22.23 5.69
C GLY A 188 -39.78 -23.39 6.42
N LYS A 189 -39.96 -23.46 7.75
CA LYS A 189 -39.63 -24.66 8.54
C LYS A 189 -40.75 -25.69 8.36
N GLY A 190 -40.61 -26.63 7.43
CA GLY A 190 -41.58 -27.71 7.21
C GLY A 190 -40.97 -28.90 6.46
N GLY A 191 -41.46 -30.11 6.75
CA GLY A 191 -40.96 -31.39 6.21
C GLY A 191 -41.32 -31.70 4.76
N ASP A 192 -41.47 -30.68 3.91
CA ASP A 192 -41.65 -30.83 2.46
C ASP A 192 -40.30 -30.80 1.73
N ASP A 193 -40.25 -31.48 0.58
CA ASP A 193 -39.11 -31.77 -0.30
C ASP A 193 -38.18 -30.59 -0.65
N ARG A 194 -38.64 -29.34 -0.50
CA ARG A 194 -37.91 -28.11 -0.88
C ARG A 194 -37.35 -27.31 0.29
N ASN A 195 -37.58 -27.74 1.53
CA ASN A 195 -37.03 -27.08 2.72
C ASN A 195 -35.81 -27.83 3.25
N SER A 196 -34.70 -27.13 3.41
CA SER A 196 -33.52 -27.72 4.06
C SER A 196 -33.79 -28.07 5.53
N PRO A 197 -33.52 -29.31 5.97
CA PRO A 197 -33.75 -29.74 7.35
C PRO A 197 -32.75 -29.11 8.35
N PHE A 198 -31.63 -28.56 7.87
CA PHE A 198 -30.58 -27.98 8.72
C PHE A 198 -30.89 -26.53 9.11
N PRO A 199 -30.81 -26.17 10.41
CA PRO A 199 -30.95 -24.77 10.83
C PRO A 199 -29.84 -23.91 10.24
N MET A 200 -30.08 -22.60 10.15
CA MET A 200 -29.04 -21.65 9.73
C MET A 200 -28.11 -21.37 10.91
N MET A 201 -26.83 -21.70 10.79
CA MET A 201 -25.82 -21.50 11.85
C MET A 201 -25.00 -20.23 11.64
N SER A 202 -24.57 -19.54 12.69
CA SER A 202 -23.61 -18.42 12.56
C SER A 202 -22.23 -18.93 12.10
N VAL A 203 -21.37 -18.06 11.58
CA VAL A 203 -20.02 -18.46 11.15
C VAL A 203 -19.16 -18.81 12.37
N GLU A 204 -19.31 -18.07 13.46
CA GLU A 204 -18.61 -18.28 14.72
C GLU A 204 -18.99 -19.62 15.36
N ASP A 205 -20.28 -19.95 15.43
CA ASP A 205 -20.74 -21.22 15.99
C ASP A 205 -20.34 -22.40 15.11
N ALA A 206 -20.39 -22.23 13.78
CA ALA A 206 -19.94 -23.25 12.84
C ALA A 206 -18.46 -23.58 13.04
N LEU A 207 -17.60 -22.55 13.10
CA LEU A 207 -16.18 -22.73 13.37
C LEU A 207 -15.95 -23.39 14.74
N LYS A 208 -16.62 -22.90 15.79
CA LYS A 208 -16.48 -23.48 17.14
C LYS A 208 -16.81 -24.98 17.15
N GLN A 209 -17.94 -25.38 16.57
CA GLN A 209 -18.34 -26.78 16.53
C GLN A 209 -17.36 -27.64 15.71
N ILE A 210 -16.78 -27.12 14.63
CA ILE A 210 -15.72 -27.81 13.89
C ILE A 210 -14.53 -28.09 14.81
N LEU A 211 -14.02 -27.05 15.48
CA LEU A 211 -12.82 -27.15 16.32
C LEU A 211 -13.05 -28.04 17.55
N ASP A 212 -14.26 -28.04 18.12
CA ASP A 212 -14.64 -28.89 19.26
C ASP A 212 -14.62 -30.39 18.91
N THR A 213 -14.74 -30.75 17.63
CA THR A 213 -14.66 -32.16 17.20
C THR A 213 -13.23 -32.67 17.03
N ILE A 214 -12.24 -31.78 17.08
CA ILE A 214 -10.83 -32.11 16.95
C ILE A 214 -10.28 -32.27 18.38
N PRO A 215 -9.73 -33.44 18.74
CA PRO A 215 -9.15 -33.66 20.05
C PRO A 215 -8.11 -32.59 20.38
N THR A 216 -8.04 -32.16 21.63
CA THR A 216 -7.04 -31.18 22.07
C THR A 216 -6.11 -31.83 23.09
N VAL A 217 -4.80 -31.66 22.89
CA VAL A 217 -3.79 -32.18 23.82
C VAL A 217 -3.58 -31.15 24.94
N GLN A 218 -3.77 -31.56 26.19
CA GLN A 218 -3.64 -30.67 27.37
C GLN A 218 -2.18 -30.38 27.73
N THR A 219 -1.27 -31.30 27.45
CA THR A 219 0.17 -31.18 27.74
C THR A 219 0.95 -30.98 26.45
N ALA A 220 1.48 -29.79 26.24
CA ALA A 220 2.26 -29.48 25.04
C ALA A 220 3.67 -30.07 25.13
N ARG A 221 4.07 -30.82 24.09
CA ARG A 221 5.47 -31.19 23.89
C ARG A 221 6.34 -29.93 23.79
N LYS A 222 7.37 -29.85 24.64
CA LYS A 222 8.36 -28.76 24.62
C LYS A 222 9.59 -29.15 23.81
N GLN A 223 10.08 -28.23 22.99
CA GLN A 223 11.41 -28.35 22.39
C GLN A 223 12.42 -27.64 23.29
N LEU A 224 13.34 -28.40 23.88
CA LEU A 224 14.44 -27.82 24.66
C LEU A 224 15.70 -27.73 23.81
N SER A 225 16.52 -26.72 24.07
CA SER A 225 17.84 -26.58 23.44
C SER A 225 18.81 -27.64 23.97
N ARG A 226 19.62 -28.21 23.08
CA ARG A 226 20.69 -29.16 23.46
C ARG A 226 22.06 -28.51 23.59
N VAL A 227 22.17 -27.24 23.22
CA VAL A 227 23.42 -26.47 23.19
C VAL A 227 23.19 -25.06 23.72
N ASN A 228 24.29 -24.39 24.08
CA ASN A 228 24.26 -22.95 24.28
C ASN A 228 24.46 -22.24 22.93
N ILE A 229 23.77 -21.13 22.71
CA ILE A 229 23.99 -20.23 21.59
C ILE A 229 24.33 -18.83 22.15
N PRO A 230 25.54 -18.31 21.88
CA PRO A 230 26.70 -19.02 21.32
C PRO A 230 27.26 -20.07 22.33
N PRO A 231 27.97 -21.12 21.86
CA PRO A 231 28.53 -22.16 22.73
C PRO A 231 29.83 -21.74 23.45
N PHE A 232 30.42 -20.62 23.03
CA PHE A 232 31.62 -20.00 23.60
C PHE A 232 31.41 -18.48 23.67
N ARG A 233 32.29 -17.76 24.39
CA ARG A 233 32.30 -16.29 24.36
C ARG A 233 32.65 -15.84 22.96
N ALA A 234 31.78 -15.10 22.28
CA ALA A 234 31.94 -14.77 20.86
C ALA A 234 32.05 -13.25 20.66
N SER A 235 32.89 -12.82 19.71
CA SER A 235 32.99 -11.41 19.33
C SER A 235 31.72 -10.93 18.62
N ILE A 236 31.22 -9.75 18.99
CA ILE A 236 30.11 -9.07 18.30
C ILE A 236 30.61 -8.30 17.07
N LYS A 237 31.89 -7.91 17.05
CA LYS A 237 32.48 -7.01 16.07
C LYS A 237 33.78 -7.55 15.47
N ASP A 238 34.14 -7.06 14.30
CA ASP A 238 35.50 -7.15 13.79
C ASP A 238 36.35 -6.09 14.48
N GLY A 239 37.53 -6.47 14.97
CA GLY A 239 38.33 -5.59 15.80
C GLY A 239 39.47 -6.29 16.53
N TYR A 240 39.67 -5.92 17.80
CA TYR A 240 40.78 -6.44 18.62
C TYR A 240 40.31 -6.89 20.00
N ALA A 241 40.56 -8.15 20.31
CA ALA A 241 40.35 -8.73 21.64
C ALA A 241 41.54 -8.43 22.54
N LEU A 242 41.26 -7.83 23.71
CA LEU A 242 42.28 -7.31 24.62
C LEU A 242 41.81 -7.42 26.09
N LYS A 243 42.69 -7.01 27.02
CA LYS A 243 42.38 -6.86 28.44
C LYS A 243 41.93 -5.43 28.73
N SER A 244 40.70 -5.23 29.17
CA SER A 244 40.08 -3.91 29.33
C SER A 244 40.86 -3.00 30.29
N ILE A 245 41.51 -3.60 31.30
CA ILE A 245 42.39 -2.92 32.25
C ILE A 245 43.60 -2.23 31.61
N GLY A 246 43.97 -2.61 30.38
CA GLY A 246 45.06 -1.99 29.64
C GLY A 246 44.73 -0.63 29.03
N GLY A 247 43.46 -0.22 29.06
CA GLY A 247 43.01 1.07 28.55
C GLY A 247 43.25 1.29 27.06
N LYS A 248 43.01 2.52 26.60
CA LYS A 248 43.38 2.99 25.26
C LYS A 248 44.91 3.14 25.10
N GLY A 249 45.38 3.24 23.87
CA GLY A 249 46.79 3.41 23.52
C GLY A 249 47.36 2.30 22.64
N MET A 250 48.69 2.26 22.51
CA MET A 250 49.37 1.34 21.61
C MET A 250 49.32 -0.09 22.14
N LYS A 251 48.88 -1.02 21.28
CA LYS A 251 48.85 -2.46 21.55
C LYS A 251 49.58 -3.22 20.44
N LYS A 252 50.33 -4.25 20.84
CA LYS A 252 50.98 -5.18 19.93
C LYS A 252 50.00 -6.28 19.53
N VAL A 253 49.77 -6.44 18.23
CA VAL A 253 48.93 -7.51 17.68
C VAL A 253 49.78 -8.78 17.62
N ILE A 254 49.43 -9.76 18.46
CA ILE A 254 50.21 -11.00 18.63
C ILE A 254 49.60 -12.22 17.93
N GLY A 255 48.38 -12.09 17.42
CA GLY A 255 47.70 -13.16 16.71
C GLY A 255 46.40 -12.69 16.08
N TYR A 256 45.82 -13.61 15.31
CA TYR A 256 44.56 -13.42 14.61
C TYR A 256 43.62 -14.58 14.95
N VAL A 257 42.37 -14.29 15.28
CA VAL A 257 41.35 -15.30 15.60
C VAL A 257 40.13 -15.09 14.70
N SER A 258 39.80 -16.09 13.91
CA SER A 258 38.67 -16.11 12.98
C SER A 258 37.51 -16.98 13.49
N ALA A 259 36.34 -16.78 12.90
CA ALA A 259 35.23 -17.69 13.10
C ALA A 259 35.61 -19.10 12.61
N GLY A 260 35.44 -20.10 13.49
CA GLY A 260 35.82 -21.49 13.24
C GLY A 260 37.13 -21.92 13.89
N ASP A 261 37.97 -20.98 14.37
CA ASP A 261 39.20 -21.32 15.09
C ASP A 261 38.93 -21.87 16.49
N ALA A 262 39.93 -22.53 17.08
CA ALA A 262 39.90 -22.91 18.49
C ALA A 262 40.08 -21.68 19.40
N ILE A 263 39.61 -21.78 20.65
CA ILE A 263 39.84 -20.74 21.65
C ILE A 263 41.34 -20.61 21.90
N ALA A 264 41.93 -19.47 21.57
CA ALA A 264 43.33 -19.18 21.85
C ALA A 264 43.60 -19.24 23.35
N GLN A 265 44.50 -20.15 23.75
CA GLN A 265 44.87 -20.39 25.15
C GLN A 265 46.04 -19.54 25.63
N ALA A 266 46.78 -18.91 24.71
CA ALA A 266 47.95 -18.11 25.06
C ALA A 266 47.57 -16.91 25.91
N ASN A 267 48.25 -16.75 27.05
CA ASN A 267 48.16 -15.52 27.86
C ASN A 267 49.01 -14.42 27.22
N PHE A 268 48.61 -13.18 27.45
CA PHE A 268 49.22 -11.99 26.85
C PHE A 268 49.16 -10.81 27.82
N THR A 269 50.02 -9.81 27.62
CA THR A 269 50.13 -8.65 28.51
C THR A 269 49.02 -7.63 28.28
N ILE A 270 48.93 -6.59 29.12
CA ILE A 270 47.96 -5.51 28.94
C ILE A 270 48.25 -4.66 27.68
N ASP A 271 49.46 -4.76 27.13
CA ASP A 271 49.91 -4.04 25.93
C ASP A 271 49.88 -4.91 24.67
N GLU A 272 49.25 -6.09 24.74
CA GLU A 272 49.08 -7.01 23.63
C GLU A 272 47.59 -7.25 23.35
N CYS A 273 47.27 -7.57 22.09
CA CYS A 273 45.92 -7.88 21.65
C CYS A 273 45.91 -8.92 20.53
N PHE A 274 44.75 -9.56 20.32
CA PHE A 274 44.48 -10.39 19.16
C PHE A 274 43.58 -9.64 18.21
N LYS A 275 43.93 -9.59 16.92
CA LYS A 275 42.95 -9.22 15.90
C LYS A 275 41.88 -10.29 15.84
N ILE A 276 40.61 -9.92 15.81
CA ILE A 276 39.49 -10.85 15.92
C ILE A 276 38.37 -10.46 14.96
N ASN A 277 37.75 -11.46 14.33
CA ASN A 277 36.59 -11.25 13.48
C ASN A 277 35.27 -11.42 14.26
N THR A 278 34.19 -10.86 13.73
CA THR A 278 32.83 -11.08 14.19
C THR A 278 32.50 -12.59 14.25
N GLY A 279 31.93 -13.04 15.37
CA GLY A 279 31.57 -14.44 15.60
C GLY A 279 32.72 -15.36 16.02
N ALA A 280 33.98 -14.89 16.01
CA ALA A 280 35.12 -15.67 16.46
C ALA A 280 35.12 -15.88 18.00
N PRO A 281 35.70 -16.98 18.49
CA PRO A 281 35.84 -17.20 19.93
C PRO A 281 36.80 -16.20 20.57
N ILE A 282 36.39 -15.61 21.69
CA ILE A 282 37.24 -14.71 22.46
C ILE A 282 38.41 -15.50 23.06
N PRO A 283 39.68 -15.06 22.90
CA PRO A 283 40.83 -15.64 23.58
C PRO A 283 40.60 -15.76 25.09
N LEU A 284 41.10 -16.84 25.71
CA LEU A 284 40.78 -17.19 27.11
C LEU A 284 40.99 -16.01 28.08
N HIS A 285 42.06 -15.25 27.86
CA HIS A 285 42.48 -14.16 28.75
C HIS A 285 42.04 -12.76 28.31
N ALA A 286 41.26 -12.64 27.22
CA ALA A 286 40.65 -11.38 26.79
C ALA A 286 39.27 -11.20 27.46
N ASP A 287 38.94 -9.96 27.82
CA ASP A 287 37.68 -9.59 28.45
C ASP A 287 36.92 -8.48 27.72
N ALA A 288 37.50 -7.87 26.68
CA ALA A 288 36.85 -6.87 25.83
C ALA A 288 37.25 -7.02 24.37
N VAL A 289 36.37 -6.56 23.47
CA VAL A 289 36.66 -6.32 22.06
C VAL A 289 36.45 -4.83 21.76
N ILE A 290 37.40 -4.23 21.06
CA ILE A 290 37.24 -2.89 20.46
C ILE A 290 37.05 -3.05 18.96
N GLN A 291 35.96 -2.51 18.42
CA GLN A 291 35.67 -2.53 16.98
C GLN A 291 36.75 -1.81 16.18
N ILE A 292 36.95 -2.24 14.93
CA ILE A 292 38.04 -1.75 14.09
C ILE A 292 38.00 -0.23 13.86
N GLU A 293 36.80 0.37 13.83
CA GLU A 293 36.56 1.80 13.66
C GLU A 293 37.11 2.64 14.82
N ASP A 294 37.20 2.07 16.02
CA ASP A 294 37.74 2.72 17.22
C ASP A 294 39.24 2.42 17.41
N THR A 295 39.91 2.07 16.31
CA THR A 295 41.34 1.81 16.28
C THR A 295 42.02 2.52 15.11
N LYS A 296 43.31 2.74 15.24
CA LYS A 296 44.17 3.24 14.17
C LYS A 296 45.34 2.29 14.00
N LEU A 297 45.47 1.74 12.80
CA LEU A 297 46.59 0.86 12.49
C LEU A 297 47.90 1.67 12.38
N VAL A 298 48.93 1.26 13.11
CA VAL A 298 50.21 1.97 13.21
C VAL A 298 51.29 1.31 12.37
N SER A 299 51.37 -0.03 12.38
CA SER A 299 52.35 -0.74 11.57
C SER A 299 51.86 -2.10 11.06
N ARG A 300 52.38 -2.46 9.88
CA ARG A 300 52.25 -3.78 9.26
C ARG A 300 53.63 -4.36 8.97
N GLU A 301 53.72 -5.68 9.00
CA GLU A 301 54.89 -6.44 8.56
C GLU A 301 54.41 -7.70 7.83
N ASN A 302 54.84 -7.92 6.59
CA ASN A 302 54.44 -9.06 5.75
C ASN A 302 52.91 -9.26 5.70
N ASP A 303 52.15 -8.18 5.51
CA ASP A 303 50.68 -8.13 5.53
C ASP A 303 50.00 -8.46 6.87
N TYR A 304 50.76 -8.76 7.92
CA TYR A 304 50.25 -8.89 9.28
C TYR A 304 50.28 -7.56 10.01
N GLU A 305 49.18 -7.24 10.69
CA GLU A 305 49.13 -6.09 11.59
C GLU A 305 49.99 -6.37 12.82
N ARG A 306 50.82 -5.39 13.20
CA ARG A 306 51.80 -5.54 14.29
C ARG A 306 51.51 -4.60 15.45
N ILE A 307 51.21 -3.34 15.17
CA ILE A 307 50.88 -2.35 16.19
C ILE A 307 49.61 -1.64 15.79
N VAL A 308 48.67 -1.58 16.74
CA VAL A 308 47.41 -0.86 16.63
C VAL A 308 47.30 0.13 17.79
N GLU A 309 46.80 1.32 17.52
CA GLU A 309 46.42 2.30 18.53
C GLU A 309 44.93 2.15 18.83
N ILE A 310 44.59 1.82 20.07
CA ILE A 310 43.22 1.80 20.57
C ILE A 310 42.83 3.24 20.94
N LEU A 311 41.72 3.75 20.39
CA LEU A 311 41.34 5.16 20.54
C LEU A 311 40.39 5.42 21.71
N THR A 312 39.63 4.40 22.14
CA THR A 312 38.63 4.47 23.20
C THR A 312 38.98 3.52 24.36
N ASP A 313 38.56 3.88 25.58
CA ASP A 313 38.83 3.03 26.74
C ASP A 313 37.86 1.82 26.77
N PRO A 314 38.37 0.57 26.73
CA PRO A 314 37.55 -0.63 26.75
C PRO A 314 36.96 -0.88 28.14
N THR A 315 35.69 -1.33 28.20
CA THR A 315 35.07 -1.84 29.42
C THR A 315 34.99 -3.37 29.39
N ALA A 316 35.00 -4.01 30.56
CA ALA A 316 34.88 -5.46 30.63
C ALA A 316 33.55 -5.93 30.01
N SER A 317 33.63 -6.99 29.21
CA SER A 317 32.56 -7.56 28.38
C SER A 317 32.08 -6.71 27.20
N LEU A 318 32.77 -5.61 26.88
CA LEU A 318 32.46 -4.81 25.70
C LEU A 318 32.54 -5.66 24.42
N ASP A 319 31.48 -5.62 23.62
CA ASP A 319 31.34 -6.31 22.34
C ASP A 319 31.57 -7.84 22.39
N ILE A 320 31.20 -8.47 23.52
CA ILE A 320 31.27 -9.94 23.70
C ILE A 320 29.88 -10.51 24.00
N ARG A 321 29.46 -11.50 23.22
CA ARG A 321 28.32 -12.38 23.56
C ARG A 321 28.79 -13.48 24.51
N SER A 322 28.15 -13.57 25.67
CA SER A 322 28.42 -14.62 26.65
C SER A 322 27.86 -15.97 26.22
N ILE A 323 28.35 -17.05 26.83
CA ILE A 323 27.87 -18.41 26.52
C ILE A 323 26.37 -18.50 26.83
N GLY A 324 25.58 -18.91 25.83
CA GLY A 324 24.13 -19.05 25.96
C GLY A 324 23.41 -17.71 26.17
N SER A 325 23.97 -16.59 25.71
CA SER A 325 23.30 -15.28 25.77
C SER A 325 22.02 -15.23 24.97
N ASP A 326 21.94 -15.99 23.87
CA ASP A 326 20.80 -15.99 22.96
C ASP A 326 19.85 -17.16 23.26
N LEU A 327 20.41 -18.33 23.57
CA LEU A 327 19.65 -19.53 23.96
C LEU A 327 20.51 -20.41 24.86
N ARG A 328 20.01 -20.77 26.04
CA ARG A 328 20.74 -21.66 26.96
C ARG A 328 20.40 -23.12 26.69
N MET A 329 21.35 -24.00 26.98
CA MET A 329 21.09 -25.43 27.02
C MET A 329 19.95 -25.72 28.01
N SER A 330 19.06 -26.63 27.65
CA SER A 330 17.84 -27.02 28.37
C SER A 330 16.74 -25.94 28.46
N GLU A 331 16.92 -24.78 27.84
CA GLU A 331 15.88 -23.76 27.70
C GLU A 331 14.88 -24.13 26.59
N GLU A 332 13.61 -23.75 26.75
CA GLU A 332 12.58 -23.94 25.72
C GLU A 332 12.85 -23.05 24.52
N VAL A 333 13.01 -23.63 23.32
CA VAL A 333 13.40 -22.90 22.10
C VAL A 333 12.24 -22.06 21.57
N PHE A 334 11.08 -22.70 21.41
CA PHE A 334 9.84 -22.05 21.00
C PHE A 334 8.64 -22.94 21.34
N GLN A 335 7.47 -22.31 21.41
CA GLN A 335 6.20 -23.02 21.37
C GLN A 335 5.86 -23.37 19.92
N TYR A 336 5.65 -24.65 19.64
CA TYR A 336 5.29 -25.10 18.30
C TYR A 336 4.04 -24.37 17.79
N ARG A 337 4.14 -23.90 16.55
CA ARG A 337 3.00 -23.51 15.72
C ARG A 337 3.02 -24.33 14.45
N PHE A 338 1.83 -24.61 13.95
CA PHE A 338 1.61 -25.43 12.78
C PHE A 338 0.84 -24.64 11.70
N PRO A 339 1.26 -24.75 10.42
CA PRO A 339 2.46 -25.46 9.96
C PRO A 339 3.76 -24.84 10.47
N ILE A 340 4.81 -25.65 10.60
CA ILE A 340 6.13 -25.20 11.02
C ILE A 340 6.72 -24.31 9.94
N ASP A 341 6.97 -23.05 10.31
CA ASP A 341 7.55 -22.02 9.45
C ASP A 341 9.08 -22.09 9.35
N ALA A 342 9.65 -21.24 8.50
CA ALA A 342 11.10 -21.18 8.30
C ALA A 342 11.88 -20.84 9.59
N CYS A 343 11.32 -20.00 10.46
CA CYS A 343 11.96 -19.58 11.71
C CYS A 343 12.09 -20.76 12.69
N GLN A 344 11.01 -21.52 12.87
CA GLN A 344 11.02 -22.71 13.72
C GLN A 344 11.99 -23.78 13.17
N ARG A 345 12.05 -23.97 11.85
CA ARG A 345 13.01 -24.90 11.21
C ARG A 345 14.46 -24.45 11.41
N ALA A 346 14.74 -23.16 11.24
CA ALA A 346 16.08 -22.61 11.43
C ALA A 346 16.54 -22.72 12.89
N LEU A 347 15.65 -22.47 13.86
CA LEU A 347 15.95 -22.63 15.28
C LEU A 347 16.24 -24.08 15.66
N LEU A 348 15.47 -25.04 15.13
CA LEU A 348 15.76 -26.47 15.29
C LEU A 348 17.14 -26.82 14.71
N ALA A 349 17.44 -26.35 13.49
CA ALA A 349 18.73 -26.57 12.87
C ALA A 349 19.89 -25.95 13.67
N ALA A 350 19.70 -24.76 14.24
CA ALA A 350 20.71 -24.07 15.06
C ALA A 350 21.09 -24.85 16.33
N ILE A 351 20.20 -25.69 16.85
CA ILE A 351 20.47 -26.58 17.99
C ILE A 351 20.82 -28.02 17.56
N GLY A 352 20.97 -28.27 16.25
CA GLY A 352 21.27 -29.60 15.70
C GLY A 352 20.10 -30.57 15.69
N GLU A 353 18.86 -30.08 15.82
CA GLU A 353 17.65 -30.90 15.81
C GLU A 353 16.98 -30.94 14.43
N ARG A 354 16.49 -32.12 14.06
CA ARG A 354 15.73 -32.30 12.82
C ARG A 354 14.25 -32.03 13.05
N VAL A 355 13.61 -31.43 12.06
CA VAL A 355 12.16 -31.28 12.03
C VAL A 355 11.53 -32.67 11.88
N SER A 356 10.73 -33.07 12.86
CA SER A 356 9.97 -34.33 12.84
C SER A 356 8.50 -34.03 13.05
N VAL A 357 7.72 -34.06 11.97
CA VAL A 357 6.29 -33.75 11.97
C VAL A 357 5.49 -34.94 11.45
N VAL A 358 4.50 -35.38 12.21
CA VAL A 358 3.46 -36.30 11.75
C VAL A 358 2.58 -35.56 10.76
N LYS A 359 2.46 -36.11 9.55
CA LYS A 359 1.72 -35.46 8.46
C LYS A 359 0.22 -35.50 8.71
N VAL A 360 -0.45 -34.39 8.46
CA VAL A 360 -1.90 -34.41 8.21
C VAL A 360 -2.15 -35.02 6.83
N LYS A 361 -3.24 -35.77 6.68
CA LYS A 361 -3.60 -36.48 5.45
C LYS A 361 -4.94 -35.92 4.99
N VAL A 362 -4.97 -35.35 3.80
CA VAL A 362 -6.12 -34.64 3.26
C VAL A 362 -6.49 -35.26 1.92
N ALA A 363 -7.76 -35.62 1.75
CA ALA A 363 -8.31 -35.94 0.44
C ALA A 363 -9.15 -34.75 -0.05
N ILE A 364 -8.97 -34.36 -1.31
CA ILE A 364 -9.77 -33.35 -1.98
C ILE A 364 -10.60 -34.06 -3.04
N ILE A 365 -11.92 -33.98 -2.92
CA ILE A 365 -12.89 -34.59 -3.82
C ILE A 365 -13.62 -33.48 -4.58
N SER A 366 -13.68 -33.60 -5.90
CA SER A 366 -14.53 -32.76 -6.75
C SER A 366 -15.68 -33.62 -7.29
N THR A 367 -16.91 -33.13 -7.15
CA THR A 367 -18.12 -33.80 -7.65
C THR A 367 -18.79 -32.95 -8.70
N GLY A 368 -19.06 -33.52 -9.87
CA GLY A 368 -19.79 -32.84 -10.94
C GLY A 368 -19.59 -33.56 -12.27
N ASP A 369 -20.68 -33.99 -12.89
CA ASP A 369 -20.62 -34.61 -14.21
C ASP A 369 -20.09 -33.62 -15.26
N GLU A 370 -20.26 -32.32 -15.04
CA GLU A 370 -19.76 -31.24 -15.89
C GLU A 370 -18.24 -31.07 -15.86
N LEU A 371 -17.54 -31.66 -14.89
CA LEU A 371 -16.14 -31.35 -14.63
C LEU A 371 -15.18 -32.12 -15.54
N MET A 372 -14.16 -31.40 -16.02
CA MET A 372 -13.02 -31.94 -16.76
C MET A 372 -11.72 -31.65 -16.04
N HIS A 373 -10.76 -32.58 -16.11
CA HIS A 373 -9.44 -32.38 -15.54
C HIS A 373 -8.66 -31.32 -16.36
N PRO A 374 -8.04 -30.29 -15.73
CA PRO A 374 -7.43 -29.17 -16.44
C PRO A 374 -6.17 -29.52 -17.26
N TYR A 375 -5.55 -30.67 -17.01
CA TYR A 375 -4.27 -31.08 -17.62
C TYR A 375 -4.30 -32.46 -18.28
N ASP A 376 -5.48 -33.05 -18.49
CA ASP A 376 -5.57 -34.35 -19.16
C ASP A 376 -5.45 -34.16 -20.68
N GLY A 377 -4.39 -34.70 -21.28
CA GLY A 377 -4.05 -34.50 -22.70
C GLY A 377 -4.91 -35.32 -23.68
N ASN A 378 -5.80 -36.18 -23.17
CA ASN A 378 -6.69 -37.00 -23.98
C ASN A 378 -7.98 -36.29 -24.44
N THR A 379 -8.12 -34.98 -24.21
CA THR A 379 -9.26 -34.18 -24.69
C THR A 379 -9.09 -33.70 -26.13
N THR A 380 -8.66 -34.60 -27.03
CA THR A 380 -9.00 -34.53 -28.46
C THR A 380 -10.33 -35.24 -28.74
N ALA A 381 -11.23 -35.29 -27.76
CA ALA A 381 -12.57 -35.81 -27.94
C ALA A 381 -13.38 -34.77 -28.71
N ASP A 382 -14.04 -35.22 -29.77
CA ASP A 382 -14.89 -34.46 -30.68
C ASP A 382 -15.55 -33.24 -30.03
N ALA A 383 -15.55 -32.11 -30.74
CA ALA A 383 -16.19 -30.86 -30.31
C ALA A 383 -17.70 -31.00 -29.97
N SER A 384 -18.32 -32.14 -30.33
CA SER A 384 -19.68 -32.53 -29.93
C SER A 384 -19.78 -33.14 -28.51
N SER A 385 -18.69 -33.58 -27.90
CA SER A 385 -18.65 -34.24 -26.57
C SER A 385 -18.29 -33.29 -25.41
N SER A 386 -17.83 -32.07 -25.72
CA SER A 386 -17.43 -31.04 -24.76
C SER A 386 -18.53 -30.02 -24.42
N GLU A 387 -19.71 -30.14 -25.03
CA GLU A 387 -20.83 -29.23 -24.76
C GLU A 387 -21.29 -29.36 -23.30
N GLY A 388 -21.33 -28.24 -22.58
CA GLY A 388 -21.75 -28.19 -21.17
C GLY A 388 -20.70 -28.64 -20.14
N LYS A 389 -19.44 -28.88 -20.54
CA LYS A 389 -18.34 -29.20 -19.61
C LYS A 389 -17.54 -27.97 -19.21
N ILE A 390 -16.97 -27.98 -18.00
CA ILE A 390 -16.07 -26.94 -17.47
C ILE A 390 -14.86 -27.58 -16.76
N TYR A 391 -13.74 -26.87 -16.70
CA TYR A 391 -12.54 -27.38 -16.01
C TYR A 391 -12.65 -27.30 -14.48
N ASP A 392 -12.15 -28.33 -13.80
CA ASP A 392 -12.05 -28.37 -12.34
C ASP A 392 -10.97 -27.39 -11.83
N SER A 393 -11.43 -26.19 -11.51
CA SER A 393 -10.61 -25.14 -10.91
C SER A 393 -10.52 -25.24 -9.38
N ASN A 394 -11.49 -25.86 -8.71
CA ASN A 394 -11.55 -25.89 -7.25
C ASN A 394 -10.51 -26.84 -6.67
N THR A 395 -10.33 -28.03 -7.24
CA THR A 395 -9.29 -28.95 -6.78
C THR A 395 -7.91 -28.32 -6.88
N THR A 396 -7.60 -27.72 -8.03
CA THR A 396 -6.35 -26.98 -8.26
C THR A 396 -6.16 -25.85 -7.23
N MET A 397 -7.21 -25.05 -7.00
CA MET A 397 -7.19 -23.96 -6.02
C MET A 397 -6.97 -24.47 -4.59
N LEU A 398 -7.70 -25.50 -4.16
CA LEU A 398 -7.62 -26.02 -2.79
C LEU A 398 -6.24 -26.62 -2.49
N VAL A 399 -5.66 -27.37 -3.44
CA VAL A 399 -4.28 -27.88 -3.32
C VAL A 399 -3.31 -26.71 -3.14
N ALA A 400 -3.40 -25.70 -4.00
CA ALA A 400 -2.53 -24.52 -3.94
C ALA A 400 -2.70 -23.76 -2.62
N LEU A 401 -3.93 -23.57 -2.12
CA LEU A 401 -4.20 -22.88 -0.86
C LEU A 401 -3.67 -23.62 0.36
N VAL A 402 -3.77 -24.96 0.40
CA VAL A 402 -3.15 -25.76 1.46
C VAL A 402 -1.63 -25.55 1.47
N ARG A 403 -0.99 -25.61 0.30
CA ARG A 403 0.47 -25.38 0.17
C ARG A 403 0.87 -23.95 0.53
N GLN A 404 0.15 -22.94 0.02
CA GLN A 404 0.38 -21.52 0.31
C GLN A 404 0.18 -21.20 1.81
N SER A 405 -0.68 -21.94 2.50
CA SER A 405 -0.90 -21.81 3.94
C SER A 405 0.23 -22.40 4.80
N GLY A 406 1.32 -22.86 4.18
CA GLY A 406 2.53 -23.36 4.83
C GLY A 406 2.58 -24.88 5.02
N PHE A 407 1.56 -25.62 4.59
CA PHE A 407 1.53 -27.09 4.69
C PHE A 407 2.39 -27.72 3.59
N THR A 408 3.68 -27.79 3.83
CA THR A 408 4.66 -28.43 2.94
C THR A 408 4.44 -29.94 2.80
N GLU A 409 5.06 -30.57 1.80
CA GLU A 409 4.95 -32.02 1.52
C GLU A 409 5.36 -32.90 2.70
N ASP A 410 6.27 -32.44 3.56
CA ASP A 410 6.70 -33.13 4.79
C ASP A 410 5.72 -32.94 5.96
N GLN A 411 4.71 -32.08 5.83
CA GLN A 411 3.70 -31.80 6.88
C GLN A 411 2.28 -32.19 6.47
N CYS A 412 1.99 -32.28 5.17
CA CYS A 412 0.65 -32.58 4.67
C CYS A 412 0.70 -33.41 3.39
N GLU A 413 0.13 -34.60 3.44
CA GLU A 413 -0.10 -35.46 2.28
C GLU A 413 -1.48 -35.15 1.70
N ILE A 414 -1.54 -34.87 0.38
CA ILE A 414 -2.78 -34.54 -0.31
C ILE A 414 -3.08 -35.58 -1.38
N GLN A 415 -4.30 -36.11 -1.36
CA GLN A 415 -4.84 -36.97 -2.41
C GLN A 415 -5.97 -36.23 -3.14
N GLN A 416 -6.03 -36.35 -4.46
CA GLN A 416 -7.06 -35.71 -5.29
C GLN A 416 -7.96 -36.79 -5.91
N ARG A 417 -9.26 -36.52 -5.98
CA ARG A 417 -10.29 -37.40 -6.56
C ARG A 417 -11.31 -36.58 -7.31
N VAL A 418 -11.72 -37.07 -8.48
CA VAL A 418 -12.87 -36.55 -9.22
C VAL A 418 -13.90 -37.67 -9.28
N VAL A 419 -15.11 -37.38 -8.86
CA VAL A 419 -16.19 -38.36 -8.71
C VAL A 419 -17.40 -37.90 -9.50
N LYS A 420 -18.10 -38.86 -10.10
CA LYS A 420 -19.37 -38.62 -10.79
C LYS A 420 -20.44 -38.13 -9.82
N ASP A 421 -21.41 -37.41 -10.34
CA ASP A 421 -22.49 -36.84 -9.54
C ASP A 421 -23.62 -37.87 -9.34
N ASP A 422 -23.27 -39.00 -8.69
CA ASP A 422 -24.17 -40.09 -8.33
C ASP A 422 -23.89 -40.65 -6.93
N PHE A 423 -24.94 -41.14 -6.29
CA PHE A 423 -24.90 -41.59 -4.89
C PHE A 423 -23.89 -42.71 -4.64
N GLU A 424 -23.85 -43.74 -5.51
CA GLU A 424 -23.03 -44.93 -5.30
C GLU A 424 -21.53 -44.64 -5.50
N SER A 425 -21.18 -43.86 -6.53
CA SER A 425 -19.80 -43.43 -6.77
C SER A 425 -19.27 -42.58 -5.61
N LEU A 426 -20.06 -41.60 -5.15
CA LEU A 426 -19.68 -40.75 -4.03
C LEU A 426 -19.58 -41.52 -2.71
N LYS A 427 -20.53 -42.43 -2.43
CA LYS A 427 -20.51 -43.32 -1.27
C LYS A 427 -19.24 -44.15 -1.25
N LYS A 428 -18.94 -44.84 -2.34
CA LYS A 428 -17.76 -45.69 -2.46
C LYS A 428 -16.46 -44.91 -2.22
N GLU A 429 -16.34 -43.72 -2.79
CA GLU A 429 -15.12 -42.92 -2.63
C GLU A 429 -14.95 -42.41 -1.19
N ILE A 430 -16.00 -41.83 -0.59
CA ILE A 430 -15.95 -41.36 0.81
C ILE A 430 -15.69 -42.53 1.77
N GLU A 431 -16.31 -43.68 1.55
CA GLU A 431 -16.09 -44.90 2.33
C GLU A 431 -14.62 -45.35 2.25
N SER A 432 -14.03 -45.38 1.05
CA SER A 432 -12.63 -45.78 0.85
C SER A 432 -11.61 -44.84 1.55
N LEU A 433 -11.96 -43.56 1.69
CA LEU A 433 -11.12 -42.54 2.31
C LEU A 433 -11.32 -42.46 3.84
N THR A 434 -12.48 -42.91 4.33
CA THR A 434 -12.80 -42.87 5.76
C THR A 434 -11.84 -43.77 6.55
N GLY A 435 -11.14 -43.19 7.52
CA GLY A 435 -10.10 -43.85 8.30
C GLY A 435 -8.72 -43.94 7.65
N THR A 436 -8.58 -43.66 6.35
CA THR A 436 -7.27 -43.61 5.66
C THR A 436 -6.70 -42.19 5.61
N VAL A 437 -7.57 -41.19 5.60
CA VAL A 437 -7.22 -39.76 5.72
C VAL A 437 -7.85 -39.12 6.95
N HIS A 438 -7.24 -38.04 7.41
CA HIS A 438 -7.71 -37.27 8.57
C HIS A 438 -8.85 -36.32 8.19
N VAL A 439 -8.76 -35.72 7.00
CA VAL A 439 -9.71 -34.72 6.51
C VAL A 439 -10.06 -35.01 5.05
N ILE A 440 -11.36 -34.95 4.74
CA ILE A 440 -11.89 -34.94 3.38
C ILE A 440 -12.46 -33.55 3.11
N ILE A 441 -12.05 -32.92 2.02
CA ILE A 441 -12.60 -31.65 1.52
C ILE A 441 -13.27 -31.93 0.18
N CYS A 442 -14.60 -31.94 0.18
CA CYS A 442 -15.41 -32.15 -1.02
C CYS A 442 -15.90 -30.80 -1.55
N THR A 443 -15.93 -30.61 -2.87
CA THR A 443 -16.50 -29.43 -3.52
C THR A 443 -17.53 -29.83 -4.58
N GLY A 444 -18.68 -29.15 -4.60
CA GLY A 444 -19.85 -29.56 -5.38
C GLY A 444 -20.81 -30.45 -4.56
N GLY A 445 -22.03 -30.67 -5.04
CA GLY A 445 -22.95 -31.67 -4.46
C GLY A 445 -23.53 -31.38 -3.06
N VAL A 446 -23.43 -30.14 -2.54
CA VAL A 446 -23.77 -29.78 -1.13
C VAL A 446 -25.04 -28.94 -0.94
N SER A 447 -25.75 -28.58 -2.01
CA SER A 447 -26.89 -27.66 -1.95
C SER A 447 -28.23 -28.39 -1.65
N MET A 448 -29.26 -28.16 -2.48
CA MET A 448 -30.63 -28.70 -2.42
C MET A 448 -31.12 -29.19 -3.79
N GLY A 449 -30.23 -29.40 -4.76
CA GLY A 449 -30.56 -29.93 -6.07
C GLY A 449 -30.74 -31.45 -6.05
N ASP A 450 -31.44 -31.98 -7.06
CA ASP A 450 -31.77 -33.41 -7.17
C ASP A 450 -30.54 -34.33 -7.25
N LYS A 451 -29.36 -33.77 -7.55
CA LYS A 451 -28.08 -34.47 -7.59
C LYS A 451 -27.15 -34.19 -6.39
N ASP A 452 -27.60 -33.46 -5.37
CA ASP A 452 -26.76 -33.16 -4.19
C ASP A 452 -26.70 -34.36 -3.21
N PHE A 453 -25.87 -35.35 -3.53
CA PHE A 453 -25.78 -36.62 -2.78
C PHE A 453 -24.90 -36.58 -1.53
N VAL A 454 -24.13 -35.51 -1.29
CA VAL A 454 -23.15 -35.44 -0.19
C VAL A 454 -23.81 -35.71 1.18
N LYS A 455 -24.90 -35.02 1.51
CA LYS A 455 -25.57 -35.17 2.83
C LYS A 455 -26.20 -36.56 3.01
N PRO A 456 -26.97 -37.10 2.04
CA PRO A 456 -27.45 -38.48 2.10
C PRO A 456 -26.33 -39.52 2.29
N VAL A 457 -25.24 -39.41 1.52
CA VAL A 457 -24.11 -40.34 1.59
C VAL A 457 -23.43 -40.29 2.95
N LEU A 458 -23.17 -39.10 3.50
CA LEU A 458 -22.57 -38.95 4.82
C LEU A 458 -23.43 -39.60 5.92
N LYS A 459 -24.76 -39.45 5.83
CA LYS A 459 -25.69 -40.08 6.77
C LYS A 459 -25.64 -41.60 6.69
N GLU A 460 -25.62 -42.16 5.48
CA GLU A 460 -25.50 -43.60 5.22
C GLU A 460 -24.17 -44.16 5.75
N LEU A 461 -23.09 -43.41 5.63
CA LEU A 461 -21.76 -43.76 6.14
C LEU A 461 -21.57 -43.45 7.64
N ASN A 462 -22.67 -43.16 8.37
CA ASN A 462 -22.68 -42.89 9.80
C ASN A 462 -21.77 -41.72 10.24
N TYR A 463 -21.58 -40.72 9.37
CA TYR A 463 -21.01 -39.45 9.80
C TYR A 463 -22.04 -38.68 10.62
N GLU A 464 -21.60 -38.06 11.70
CA GLU A 464 -22.38 -37.08 12.43
C GLU A 464 -22.42 -35.78 11.61
N LEU A 465 -23.56 -35.46 11.01
CA LEU A 465 -23.77 -34.16 10.36
C LEU A 465 -24.02 -33.08 11.42
N ILE A 466 -23.04 -32.20 11.58
CA ILE A 466 -23.05 -31.15 12.60
C ILE A 466 -23.81 -29.92 12.09
N PHE A 467 -23.52 -29.51 10.85
CA PHE A 467 -24.32 -28.51 10.16
C PHE A 467 -24.31 -28.72 8.65
N GLY A 468 -25.36 -28.23 7.98
CA GLY A 468 -25.50 -28.28 6.52
C GLY A 468 -25.82 -26.94 5.86
N ARG A 469 -25.89 -25.86 6.66
CA ARG A 469 -26.09 -24.47 6.20
C ARG A 469 -25.47 -23.47 7.17
N VAL A 470 -24.81 -22.45 6.63
CA VAL A 470 -24.19 -21.35 7.40
C VAL A 470 -24.74 -20.00 6.94
N ASN A 471 -24.99 -19.11 7.90
CA ASN A 471 -25.48 -17.75 7.70
C ASN A 471 -24.36 -16.85 7.18
N MET A 472 -24.01 -17.00 5.90
CA MET A 472 -22.92 -16.26 5.26
C MET A 472 -23.15 -16.05 3.77
N LYS A 473 -22.41 -15.10 3.20
CA LYS A 473 -22.33 -14.86 1.75
C LYS A 473 -20.89 -14.58 1.34
N PRO A 474 -20.38 -15.22 0.27
CA PRO A 474 -20.86 -16.48 -0.29
C PRO A 474 -20.65 -17.64 0.71
N GLY A 475 -21.22 -18.82 0.46
CA GLY A 475 -20.92 -20.01 1.29
C GLY A 475 -22.10 -20.73 1.97
N LYS A 476 -23.34 -20.24 1.80
CA LYS A 476 -24.55 -20.77 2.48
C LYS A 476 -24.65 -22.31 2.59
N PRO A 477 -24.41 -23.13 1.55
CA PRO A 477 -24.59 -24.59 1.64
C PRO A 477 -23.37 -25.33 2.22
N CYS A 478 -22.39 -24.62 2.79
CA CYS A 478 -21.27 -25.25 3.48
C CYS A 478 -21.78 -26.28 4.51
N THR A 479 -21.23 -27.48 4.44
CA THR A 479 -21.62 -28.63 5.25
C THR A 479 -20.40 -29.14 6.00
N TYR A 480 -20.57 -29.47 7.27
CA TYR A 480 -19.55 -30.13 8.07
C TYR A 480 -20.12 -31.38 8.72
N ALA A 481 -19.36 -32.47 8.60
CA ALA A 481 -19.67 -33.72 9.24
C ALA A 481 -18.41 -34.35 9.83
N SER A 482 -18.60 -35.16 10.86
CA SER A 482 -17.51 -35.77 11.61
C SER A 482 -17.78 -37.25 11.80
N SER A 483 -16.82 -38.09 11.47
CA SER A 483 -16.74 -39.45 12.01
C SER A 483 -15.74 -39.47 13.18
N LYS A 484 -15.60 -40.63 13.82
CA LYS A 484 -14.62 -40.81 14.90
C LYS A 484 -13.18 -40.58 14.44
N VAL A 485 -12.87 -40.85 13.17
CA VAL A 485 -11.50 -40.88 12.63
C VAL A 485 -11.24 -39.84 11.54
N THR A 486 -12.27 -39.45 10.78
CA THR A 486 -12.14 -38.57 9.61
C THR A 486 -13.14 -37.43 9.69
N LYS A 487 -12.68 -36.22 9.40
CA LYS A 487 -13.52 -35.01 9.32
C LYS A 487 -13.86 -34.70 7.88
N PHE A 488 -15.08 -34.26 7.62
CA PHE A 488 -15.57 -34.01 6.27
C PHE A 488 -16.05 -32.56 6.13
N PHE A 489 -15.50 -31.85 5.15
CA PHE A 489 -15.91 -30.52 4.75
C PHE A 489 -16.57 -30.58 3.37
N GLY A 490 -17.86 -30.32 3.31
CA GLY A 490 -18.60 -30.12 2.06
C GLY A 490 -18.62 -28.63 1.71
N LEU A 491 -17.71 -28.21 0.84
CA LEU A 491 -17.62 -26.83 0.34
C LEU A 491 -18.52 -26.64 -0.88
N PRO A 492 -19.09 -25.44 -1.10
CA PRO A 492 -19.92 -25.20 -2.28
C PRO A 492 -19.11 -25.32 -3.59
N GLY A 493 -19.75 -25.75 -4.67
CA GLY A 493 -19.10 -25.90 -5.99
C GLY A 493 -18.69 -24.56 -6.64
N ASN A 494 -19.31 -23.45 -6.25
CA ASN A 494 -18.92 -22.13 -6.75
C ASN A 494 -17.49 -21.77 -6.25
N PRO A 495 -16.53 -21.42 -7.13
CA PRO A 495 -15.12 -21.23 -6.74
C PRO A 495 -14.87 -20.16 -5.67
N VAL A 496 -15.60 -19.04 -5.71
CA VAL A 496 -15.47 -17.98 -4.70
C VAL A 496 -15.98 -18.47 -3.34
N SER A 497 -17.06 -19.25 -3.35
CA SER A 497 -17.64 -19.85 -2.15
C SER A 497 -16.69 -20.89 -1.53
N ALA A 498 -16.08 -21.75 -2.35
CA ALA A 498 -15.08 -22.73 -1.92
C ALA A 498 -13.85 -22.03 -1.30
N PHE A 499 -13.35 -20.96 -1.95
CA PHE A 499 -12.24 -20.16 -1.43
C PHE A 499 -12.54 -19.59 -0.04
N VAL A 500 -13.70 -18.95 0.13
CA VAL A 500 -14.10 -18.32 1.41
C VAL A 500 -14.29 -19.36 2.51
N THR A 501 -15.02 -20.43 2.22
CA THR A 501 -15.32 -21.49 3.21
C THR A 501 -14.09 -22.31 3.57
N PHE A 502 -13.12 -22.49 2.66
CA PHE A 502 -11.82 -23.07 2.99
C PHE A 502 -11.09 -22.23 4.06
N HIS A 503 -10.97 -20.91 3.85
CA HIS A 503 -10.23 -20.05 4.78
C HIS A 503 -10.92 -19.89 6.14
N LEU A 504 -12.25 -19.89 6.17
CA LEU A 504 -13.01 -19.74 7.41
C LEU A 504 -13.10 -21.03 8.22
N PHE A 505 -13.12 -22.20 7.57
CA PHE A 505 -13.44 -23.47 8.25
C PHE A 505 -12.35 -24.54 8.09
N ALA A 506 -12.00 -24.91 6.87
CA ALA A 506 -11.06 -26.01 6.63
C ALA A 506 -9.64 -25.66 7.08
N LEU A 507 -9.16 -24.45 6.81
CA LEU A 507 -7.80 -24.03 7.17
C LEU A 507 -7.56 -23.99 8.69
N PRO A 508 -8.43 -23.36 9.52
CA PRO A 508 -8.28 -23.43 10.98
C PRO A 508 -8.30 -24.86 11.51
N ALA A 509 -9.19 -25.69 10.99
CA ALA A 509 -9.28 -27.10 11.35
C ALA A 509 -8.00 -27.87 11.01
N LEU A 510 -7.45 -27.70 9.80
CA LEU A 510 -6.19 -28.33 9.39
C LEU A 510 -5.02 -27.94 10.31
N ARG A 511 -4.95 -26.66 10.72
CA ARG A 511 -3.92 -26.17 11.65
C ARG A 511 -4.05 -26.81 13.03
N GLN A 512 -5.27 -26.89 13.57
CA GLN A 512 -5.53 -27.55 14.85
C GLN A 512 -5.27 -29.06 14.78
N TYR A 513 -5.65 -29.71 13.68
CA TYR A 513 -5.43 -31.14 13.50
C TYR A 513 -3.95 -31.48 13.43
N LEU A 514 -3.17 -30.69 12.68
CA LEU A 514 -1.71 -30.87 12.60
C LEU A 514 -1.04 -30.65 13.97
N ALA A 515 -1.49 -29.66 14.75
CA ALA A 515 -1.00 -29.46 16.12
C ALA A 515 -1.33 -30.65 17.03
N THR A 516 -2.54 -31.21 16.90
CA THR A 516 -3.02 -32.36 17.67
C THR A 516 -2.21 -33.62 17.36
N LEU A 517 -1.99 -33.93 16.08
CA LEU A 517 -1.20 -35.07 15.62
C LEU A 517 0.25 -35.04 16.11
N ASN A 518 0.76 -33.83 16.41
CA ASN A 518 2.12 -33.62 16.86
C ASN A 518 2.23 -33.35 18.37
N GLU A 519 1.16 -33.62 19.12
CA GLU A 519 1.13 -33.52 20.59
C GLU A 519 1.46 -32.11 21.11
N THR A 520 0.95 -31.09 20.41
CA THR A 520 1.14 -29.69 20.78
C THR A 520 -0.20 -29.03 21.01
N ALA A 521 -0.26 -28.14 22.02
CA ALA A 521 -1.46 -27.41 22.31
C ALA A 521 -1.77 -26.44 21.15
N PRO A 522 -2.95 -26.54 20.51
CA PRO A 522 -3.32 -25.63 19.45
C PRO A 522 -3.55 -24.23 20.03
N ASN A 523 -3.00 -23.22 19.36
CA ASN A 523 -3.37 -21.85 19.63
C ASN A 523 -4.57 -21.50 18.73
N VAL A 524 -5.78 -21.62 19.26
CA VAL A 524 -7.03 -21.40 18.51
C VAL A 524 -7.05 -20.03 17.83
N ALA A 525 -6.60 -18.98 18.52
CA ALA A 525 -6.53 -17.63 17.96
C ALA A 525 -5.57 -17.50 16.77
N LYS A 526 -4.57 -18.39 16.67
CA LYS A 526 -3.61 -18.44 15.54
C LYS A 526 -3.95 -19.50 14.50
N SER A 527 -5.01 -20.29 14.75
CA SER A 527 -5.50 -21.26 13.78
C SER A 527 -6.26 -20.53 12.67
N SER A 528 -6.97 -19.45 12.98
CA SER A 528 -7.59 -18.57 11.99
C SER A 528 -6.61 -17.57 11.35
N LEU A 529 -7.02 -16.96 10.24
CA LEU A 529 -6.28 -15.86 9.64
C LEU A 529 -6.34 -14.60 10.54
N PRO A 530 -5.29 -13.76 10.55
CA PRO A 530 -5.31 -12.51 11.28
C PRO A 530 -6.38 -11.57 10.71
N MET A 531 -7.11 -10.91 11.60
CA MET A 531 -8.07 -9.87 11.23
C MET A 531 -7.46 -8.50 11.49
N VAL A 532 -7.58 -7.61 10.52
CA VAL A 532 -7.16 -6.21 10.61
C VAL A 532 -8.35 -5.31 10.35
N MET A 533 -8.46 -4.24 11.15
CA MET A 533 -9.48 -3.22 10.94
C MET A 533 -9.05 -2.33 9.77
N VAL A 534 -9.91 -2.19 8.78
CA VAL A 534 -9.65 -1.40 7.57
C VAL A 534 -10.82 -0.47 7.28
N GLU A 535 -10.53 0.65 6.62
CA GLU A 535 -11.55 1.54 6.09
C GLU A 535 -11.90 1.12 4.65
N LEU A 536 -13.18 0.91 4.37
CA LEU A 536 -13.64 0.60 3.00
C LEU A 536 -13.48 1.83 2.11
N MET A 537 -12.71 1.70 1.03
CA MET A 537 -12.53 2.79 0.06
C MET A 537 -13.76 2.97 -0.85
N ASP A 538 -14.53 1.90 -1.05
CA ASP A 538 -15.78 1.94 -1.81
C ASP A 538 -16.94 2.25 -0.87
N THR A 539 -17.43 3.49 -0.95
CA THR A 539 -18.51 4.01 -0.11
C THR A 539 -19.90 3.56 -0.56
N LYS A 540 -20.02 2.78 -1.65
CA LYS A 540 -21.28 2.28 -2.21
C LYS A 540 -21.49 0.77 -1.99
N TYR A 541 -20.71 0.13 -1.13
CA TYR A 541 -20.88 -1.29 -0.83
C TYR A 541 -22.16 -1.53 0.00
N VAL A 542 -23.20 -2.07 -0.64
CA VAL A 542 -24.46 -2.42 0.01
C VAL A 542 -24.29 -3.76 0.73
N LEU A 543 -24.46 -3.75 2.05
CA LEU A 543 -24.35 -4.95 2.87
C LEU A 543 -25.53 -5.91 2.62
N ASP A 544 -25.23 -7.19 2.43
CA ASP A 544 -26.23 -8.26 2.51
C ASP A 544 -26.72 -8.40 3.96
N PRO A 545 -27.98 -8.84 4.20
CA PRO A 545 -28.45 -9.16 5.55
C PRO A 545 -27.63 -10.25 6.26
N ARG A 546 -26.87 -11.05 5.50
CA ARG A 546 -25.94 -12.05 6.03
C ARG A 546 -24.53 -11.48 6.07
N PRO A 547 -23.68 -11.93 7.02
CA PRO A 547 -22.25 -11.65 7.00
C PRO A 547 -21.64 -11.92 5.61
N GLU A 548 -21.11 -10.87 4.99
CA GLU A 548 -20.57 -10.93 3.63
C GLU A 548 -19.03 -10.93 3.64
N TYR A 549 -18.45 -11.90 2.95
CA TYR A 549 -17.02 -12.13 2.84
C TYR A 549 -16.58 -11.82 1.41
N ALA A 550 -16.13 -10.58 1.20
CA ALA A 550 -15.62 -10.12 -0.08
C ALA A 550 -14.09 -10.18 -0.12
N ARG A 551 -13.55 -10.51 -1.30
CA ARG A 551 -12.12 -10.32 -1.57
C ARG A 551 -11.86 -8.82 -1.70
N ALA A 552 -10.84 -8.32 -1.02
CA ALA A 552 -10.46 -6.92 -1.05
C ALA A 552 -8.94 -6.79 -1.17
N SER A 553 -8.49 -5.73 -1.84
CA SER A 553 -7.10 -5.28 -1.80
C SER A 553 -6.97 -4.24 -0.68
N ILE A 554 -6.08 -4.50 0.27
CA ILE A 554 -5.82 -3.58 1.39
C ILE A 554 -4.60 -2.74 1.02
N VAL A 555 -4.72 -1.42 1.13
CA VAL A 555 -3.62 -0.46 0.97
C VAL A 555 -3.47 0.37 2.23
N SER A 556 -2.23 0.58 2.68
CA SER A 556 -1.96 1.44 3.84
C SER A 556 -2.08 2.91 3.42
N ARG A 557 -3.04 3.64 4.01
CA ARG A 557 -3.16 5.10 3.89
C ARG A 557 -2.52 5.78 5.10
N ASN A 558 -1.20 5.66 5.23
CA ASN A 558 -0.39 6.51 6.12
C ASN A 558 1.10 6.36 5.75
N VAL A 559 1.58 7.26 4.90
CA VAL A 559 3.01 7.61 4.79
C VAL A 559 3.30 8.90 5.59
N ILE A 560 2.31 9.44 6.32
CA ILE A 560 2.48 10.67 7.10
C ILE A 560 1.95 10.44 8.52
N MET A 561 2.85 10.58 9.50
CA MET A 561 2.68 10.61 10.96
C MET A 561 3.27 9.41 11.72
N ASN A 562 4.29 9.74 12.53
CA ASN A 562 4.82 9.04 13.70
C ASN A 562 3.73 8.40 14.59
N GLN A 563 3.21 7.24 14.23
CA GLN A 563 2.64 6.31 15.20
C GLN A 563 3.62 5.17 15.40
N GLU A 564 4.32 5.20 16.54
CA GLU A 564 4.92 4.01 17.11
C GLU A 564 3.85 2.91 17.19
N VAL A 565 3.96 1.89 16.34
CA VAL A 565 3.38 0.59 16.64
C VAL A 565 4.17 0.04 17.82
N ARG A 566 3.74 0.37 19.05
CA ARG A 566 4.32 -0.20 20.26
C ARG A 566 3.95 -1.67 20.35
N PHE A 567 4.86 -2.52 19.92
CA PHE A 567 4.87 -3.91 20.35
C PHE A 567 5.16 -3.94 21.86
N ARG A 568 4.20 -4.40 22.67
CA ARG A 568 4.51 -4.89 24.02
C ARG A 568 5.28 -6.19 23.88
N VAL A 569 6.59 -6.07 23.63
CA VAL A 569 7.53 -7.19 23.72
C VAL A 569 7.78 -7.43 25.20
N LYS A 570 7.10 -8.42 25.79
CA LYS A 570 7.64 -9.08 26.97
C LYS A 570 8.73 -10.03 26.47
N HIS A 571 9.96 -9.76 26.91
CA HIS A 571 11.24 -10.43 26.60
C HIS A 571 11.98 -9.87 25.38
N VAL A 572 12.96 -9.03 25.70
CA VAL A 572 13.96 -8.44 24.80
C VAL A 572 15.00 -9.50 24.46
N VAL A 573 15.16 -9.81 23.17
CA VAL A 573 16.43 -10.26 22.59
C VAL A 573 16.66 -9.37 21.37
N ILE A 574 17.66 -8.49 21.46
CA ILE A 574 18.07 -7.59 20.38
C ILE A 574 18.99 -8.40 19.46
N SER A 575 18.63 -8.51 18.20
CA SER A 575 19.58 -8.91 17.15
C SER A 575 19.25 -8.10 15.90
N ALA A 576 20.03 -7.05 15.69
CA ALA A 576 20.09 -6.34 14.43
C ALA A 576 20.85 -7.20 13.42
N PHE A 577 20.25 -7.50 12.27
CA PHE A 577 21.00 -7.95 11.10
C PHE A 577 20.54 -7.20 9.86
N VAL A 578 21.44 -6.33 9.41
CA VAL A 578 21.53 -5.79 8.06
C VAL A 578 21.81 -6.97 7.13
N ILE A 579 20.96 -7.20 6.13
CA ILE A 579 21.27 -8.13 5.03
C ILE A 579 21.35 -7.32 3.74
N GLY A 580 22.58 -7.15 3.28
CA GLY A 580 22.90 -6.89 1.89
C GLY A 580 23.28 -8.20 1.19
N PHE A 581 22.99 -8.19 -0.12
CA PHE A 581 23.62 -8.94 -1.21
C PHE A 581 23.09 -10.31 -1.70
N LEU A 582 22.90 -10.30 -3.03
CA LEU A 582 23.12 -11.34 -4.06
C LEU A 582 22.06 -12.43 -4.27
N PHE A 583 21.36 -12.31 -5.40
CA PHE A 583 20.87 -13.44 -6.18
C PHE A 583 21.55 -13.42 -7.56
N PHE A 584 22.27 -14.49 -7.89
CA PHE A 584 22.58 -14.89 -9.26
C PHE A 584 22.71 -16.42 -9.35
N TYR A 585 22.23 -16.95 -10.49
CA TYR A 585 22.28 -18.32 -11.05
C TYR A 585 21.30 -19.38 -10.50
N SER A 586 20.71 -20.31 -11.29
CA SER A 586 20.48 -20.52 -12.74
C SER A 586 19.82 -21.90 -12.94
N LEU A 587 19.39 -22.19 -14.19
CA LEU A 587 19.12 -23.50 -14.82
C LEU A 587 17.76 -24.15 -14.51
N SER A 588 17.02 -24.80 -15.42
CA SER A 588 17.13 -25.11 -16.86
C SER A 588 15.84 -25.84 -17.28
N SER A 589 15.41 -25.75 -18.55
CA SER A 589 15.11 -26.92 -19.39
C SER A 589 14.48 -26.49 -20.73
N SER A 590 15.17 -26.87 -21.79
CA SER A 590 14.86 -26.75 -23.21
C SER A 590 13.66 -27.59 -23.67
N ARG A 591 13.09 -27.23 -24.83
CA ARG A 591 12.70 -28.16 -25.90
C ARG A 591 12.59 -27.42 -27.25
N ASP A 592 13.37 -27.90 -28.21
CA ASP A 592 13.42 -27.52 -29.62
C ASP A 592 12.19 -27.99 -30.42
N CYS A 593 11.89 -27.31 -31.54
CA CYS A 593 11.50 -27.88 -32.86
C CYS A 593 11.40 -26.76 -33.95
N VAL A 594 12.44 -26.63 -34.79
CA VAL A 594 12.51 -26.64 -36.28
C VAL A 594 11.15 -26.76 -37.03
N SER A 595 10.82 -26.18 -38.20
CA SER A 595 11.35 -25.24 -39.23
C SER A 595 10.18 -24.82 -40.16
N ASP A 596 10.31 -23.73 -40.93
CA ASP A 596 10.12 -23.67 -42.40
C ASP A 596 9.79 -22.26 -42.95
N GLU A 597 10.21 -22.07 -44.21
CA GLU A 597 10.55 -20.84 -44.92
C GLU A 597 9.38 -20.06 -45.58
N GLU A 598 9.67 -18.78 -45.84
CA GLU A 598 9.27 -17.90 -46.96
C GLU A 598 7.95 -18.12 -47.74
N SER A 599 7.12 -17.06 -47.84
CA SER A 599 7.03 -16.21 -49.06
C SER A 599 5.84 -15.21 -49.10
N ARG A 600 6.19 -13.96 -49.44
CA ARG A 600 5.51 -12.97 -50.31
C ARG A 600 4.02 -12.57 -50.16
N SER A 601 3.89 -11.26 -49.89
CA SER A 601 3.22 -10.21 -50.71
C SER A 601 1.80 -9.73 -50.38
N ASN A 602 1.75 -8.41 -50.14
CA ASN A 602 0.77 -7.40 -50.54
C ASN A 602 -0.74 -7.70 -50.44
N ALA A 603 -1.40 -7.04 -49.48
CA ALA A 603 -2.64 -6.33 -49.75
C ALA A 603 -2.77 -5.16 -48.75
N VAL A 604 -2.77 -3.95 -49.31
CA VAL A 604 -3.26 -2.72 -48.69
C VAL A 604 -4.77 -2.79 -48.79
N ASP A 605 -5.51 -2.57 -47.70
CA ASP A 605 -6.75 -1.78 -47.70
C ASP A 605 -7.27 -1.50 -46.28
N GLU A 606 -7.42 -0.20 -46.04
CA GLU A 606 -8.31 0.52 -45.12
C GLU A 606 -8.10 0.52 -43.58
N PRO A 607 -8.05 1.73 -42.95
CA PRO A 607 -7.84 1.91 -41.53
C PRO A 607 -9.16 1.84 -40.75
N TRP A 608 -9.28 0.86 -39.85
CA TRP A 608 -10.40 0.80 -38.91
C TRP A 608 -10.35 1.97 -37.92
N ALA A 609 -11.24 2.93 -38.15
CA ALA A 609 -11.88 3.83 -37.18
C ALA A 609 -11.08 4.13 -35.89
N ALA A 610 -10.23 5.15 -35.96
CA ALA A 610 -9.75 5.86 -34.78
C ALA A 610 -10.92 6.66 -34.18
N GLY A 611 -11.55 6.12 -33.14
CA GLY A 611 -12.58 6.85 -32.39
C GLY A 611 -13.23 5.99 -31.33
N GLN A 612 -13.03 6.40 -30.07
CA GLN A 612 -13.70 5.91 -28.85
C GLN A 612 -13.12 4.63 -28.24
N GLY A 613 -12.25 4.80 -27.23
CA GLY A 613 -11.86 3.70 -26.35
C GLY A 613 -10.53 3.80 -25.60
N ARG A 614 -9.91 4.98 -25.44
CA ARG A 614 -8.63 5.12 -24.69
C ARG A 614 -8.64 6.09 -23.52
N ASP A 615 -9.81 6.42 -22.95
CA ASP A 615 -9.88 7.28 -21.74
C ASP A 615 -10.10 6.51 -20.43
N ALA A 616 -9.97 5.19 -20.44
CA ALA A 616 -10.21 4.36 -19.25
C ALA A 616 -8.92 4.04 -18.47
N PHE A 617 -8.06 5.01 -18.16
CA PHE A 617 -6.99 4.88 -17.13
C PHE A 617 -6.35 6.22 -16.72
N LEU A 618 -7.12 7.32 -16.62
CA LEU A 618 -6.60 8.57 -16.05
C LEU A 618 -7.23 8.83 -14.67
N PRO A 619 -6.47 8.67 -13.56
CA PRO A 619 -6.90 9.18 -12.27
C PRO A 619 -7.05 10.71 -12.35
N ASN A 620 -8.14 11.19 -11.77
CA ASN A 620 -8.56 12.58 -11.64
C ASN A 620 -7.37 13.55 -11.46
N ARG A 621 -7.15 14.50 -12.40
CA ARG A 621 -6.10 15.53 -12.36
C ARG A 621 -6.36 16.53 -11.22
N LYS A 622 -6.07 16.17 -9.97
CA LYS A 622 -6.10 17.12 -8.84
C LYS A 622 -4.74 17.78 -8.72
N GLY A 623 -4.64 19.06 -9.10
CA GLY A 623 -3.44 19.89 -8.93
C GLY A 623 -2.98 20.60 -10.21
N PRO A 624 -2.03 21.55 -10.11
CA PRO A 624 -1.46 22.25 -11.27
C PRO A 624 -0.77 21.26 -12.22
N THR A 625 -0.75 21.60 -13.51
CA THR A 625 0.02 20.84 -14.51
C THR A 625 1.50 21.05 -14.27
N ILE A 626 2.27 19.96 -14.15
CA ILE A 626 3.72 19.99 -14.00
C ILE A 626 4.36 19.72 -15.37
N TYR A 627 4.91 20.76 -15.99
CA TYR A 627 5.72 20.65 -17.21
C TYR A 627 7.13 20.16 -16.82
N ALA A 628 7.33 18.85 -16.96
CA ALA A 628 8.60 18.17 -16.69
C ALA A 628 9.52 18.28 -17.90
N VAL A 629 10.57 19.09 -17.82
CA VAL A 629 11.54 19.33 -18.89
C VAL A 629 12.70 18.33 -18.78
N THR A 630 12.87 17.48 -19.78
CA THR A 630 13.94 16.48 -19.82
C THR A 630 14.84 16.63 -21.04
N PRO A 631 16.01 17.25 -20.88
CA PRO A 631 17.08 17.15 -21.87
C PRO A 631 17.57 15.71 -21.97
N THR A 632 17.71 15.19 -23.18
CA THR A 632 18.29 13.87 -23.42
C THR A 632 19.21 13.89 -24.64
N TYR A 633 20.06 12.88 -24.78
CA TYR A 633 20.97 12.74 -25.92
C TYR A 633 21.28 11.27 -26.20
N SER A 634 21.63 10.99 -27.44
CA SER A 634 21.96 9.63 -27.89
C SER A 634 23.19 9.08 -27.16
N ARG A 635 22.98 7.98 -26.44
CA ARG A 635 24.00 7.20 -25.75
C ARG A 635 23.49 5.77 -25.51
N PRO A 636 24.37 4.78 -25.27
CA PRO A 636 23.94 3.38 -25.12
C PRO A 636 22.86 3.12 -24.06
N VAL A 637 22.81 3.94 -23.00
CA VAL A 637 21.82 3.79 -21.92
C VAL A 637 20.57 4.65 -22.10
N GLN A 638 20.47 5.45 -23.17
CA GLN A 638 19.39 6.44 -23.35
C GLN A 638 18.01 5.80 -23.26
N LYS A 639 17.79 4.70 -23.98
CA LYS A 639 16.51 3.99 -23.97
C LYS A 639 16.17 3.44 -22.59
N ALA A 640 17.14 2.89 -21.88
CA ALA A 640 16.95 2.35 -20.54
C ALA A 640 16.55 3.45 -19.54
N GLU A 641 17.24 4.59 -19.58
CA GLU A 641 16.93 5.76 -18.76
C GLU A 641 15.54 6.33 -19.04
N LEU A 642 15.20 6.54 -20.31
CA LEU A 642 13.87 7.05 -20.70
C LEU A 642 12.75 6.04 -20.39
N THR A 643 13.02 4.74 -20.48
CA THR A 643 12.07 3.70 -20.06
C THR A 643 11.80 3.80 -18.56
N ARG A 644 12.85 3.90 -17.74
CA ARG A 644 12.73 4.11 -16.30
C ARG A 644 11.91 5.37 -15.97
N LEU A 645 12.20 6.47 -16.65
CA LEU A 645 11.50 7.74 -16.43
C LEU A 645 10.03 7.70 -16.87
N SER A 646 9.74 7.03 -17.99
CA SER A 646 8.36 6.86 -18.48
C SER A 646 7.47 6.13 -17.47
N HIS A 647 8.01 5.17 -16.71
CA HIS A 647 7.25 4.47 -15.68
C HIS A 647 6.85 5.40 -14.53
N VAL A 648 7.73 6.31 -14.11
CA VAL A 648 7.41 7.33 -13.10
C VAL A 648 6.32 8.27 -13.62
N ILE A 649 6.46 8.76 -14.84
CA ILE A 649 5.52 9.74 -15.43
C ILE A 649 4.13 9.13 -15.63
N ARG A 650 4.03 7.84 -15.97
CA ARG A 650 2.75 7.12 -16.07
C ARG A 650 1.99 7.08 -14.75
N LEU A 651 2.69 7.07 -13.62
CA LEU A 651 2.09 6.99 -12.29
C LEU A 651 1.59 8.35 -11.78
N VAL A 652 2.05 9.46 -12.36
CA VAL A 652 1.71 10.81 -11.90
C VAL A 652 0.75 11.48 -12.88
N PRO A 653 -0.54 11.67 -12.56
CA PRO A 653 -1.58 12.05 -13.54
C PRO A 653 -1.55 13.52 -14.02
N ASN A 654 -0.87 14.42 -13.30
CA ASN A 654 -0.79 15.86 -13.60
C ASN A 654 0.54 16.31 -14.23
N ILE A 655 1.41 15.38 -14.66
CA ILE A 655 2.63 15.71 -15.41
C ILE A 655 2.35 15.84 -16.92
N PHE A 656 2.98 16.83 -17.55
CA PHE A 656 3.16 16.92 -18.99
C PHE A 656 4.66 16.87 -19.32
N TRP A 657 5.09 15.88 -20.11
CA TRP A 657 6.51 15.61 -20.33
C TRP A 657 7.06 16.33 -21.56
N VAL A 658 7.98 17.27 -21.36
CA VAL A 658 8.68 18.01 -22.42
C VAL A 658 10.07 17.40 -22.62
N ILE A 659 10.19 16.46 -23.55
CA ILE A 659 11.48 15.81 -23.87
C ILE A 659 12.16 16.60 -24.98
N VAL A 660 13.44 16.95 -24.78
CA VAL A 660 14.23 17.68 -25.77
C VAL A 660 15.54 16.97 -26.07
N GLU A 661 15.70 16.50 -27.31
CA GLU A 661 16.90 15.78 -27.75
C GLU A 661 18.03 16.75 -28.16
N ASP A 662 19.27 16.51 -27.70
CA ASP A 662 20.50 17.13 -28.26
C ASP A 662 20.81 16.53 -29.63
N ALA A 663 20.00 16.90 -30.60
CA ALA A 663 20.07 16.41 -31.97
C ALA A 663 19.58 17.48 -32.95
N ALA A 664 19.87 17.27 -34.24
CA ALA A 664 19.36 18.14 -35.31
C ALA A 664 17.89 17.85 -35.67
N GLN A 665 17.35 16.73 -35.19
CA GLN A 665 15.99 16.26 -35.43
C GLN A 665 15.60 15.28 -34.32
N THR A 666 14.30 15.00 -34.18
CA THR A 666 13.79 13.96 -33.28
C THR A 666 14.17 12.55 -33.73
N SER A 667 14.37 11.64 -32.77
CA SER A 667 14.67 10.23 -33.06
C SER A 667 13.44 9.33 -32.93
N THR A 668 13.40 8.26 -33.73
CA THR A 668 12.36 7.23 -33.66
C THR A 668 12.39 6.49 -32.32
N LEU A 669 13.57 6.37 -31.69
CA LEU A 669 13.72 5.73 -30.39
C LEU A 669 12.89 6.42 -29.31
N VAL A 670 13.00 7.74 -29.20
CA VAL A 670 12.22 8.52 -28.22
C VAL A 670 10.73 8.48 -28.58
N THR A 671 10.38 8.59 -29.87
CA THR A 671 8.98 8.45 -30.32
C THR A 671 8.39 7.09 -29.93
N ASN A 672 9.15 6.00 -30.09
CA ASN A 672 8.74 4.65 -29.72
C ASN A 672 8.59 4.49 -28.21
N VAL A 673 9.48 5.08 -27.41
CA VAL A 673 9.36 5.07 -25.93
C VAL A 673 8.07 5.76 -25.51
N LEU A 674 7.76 6.94 -26.05
CA LEU A 674 6.53 7.67 -25.75
C LEU A 674 5.27 6.89 -26.18
N SER A 675 5.29 6.30 -27.38
CA SER A 675 4.17 5.54 -27.93
C SER A 675 3.87 4.27 -27.14
N ARG A 676 4.88 3.43 -26.91
CA ARG A 676 4.73 2.14 -26.20
C ARG A 676 4.26 2.32 -24.76
N ASN A 677 4.58 3.46 -24.15
CA ASN A 677 4.19 3.78 -22.78
C ASN A 677 2.87 4.56 -22.68
N GLY A 678 2.18 4.83 -23.80
CA GLY A 678 0.91 5.55 -23.80
C GLY A 678 1.03 7.01 -23.35
N LEU A 679 2.17 7.66 -23.62
CA LEU A 679 2.46 9.03 -23.17
C LEU A 679 2.29 10.09 -24.27
N GLN A 680 1.84 9.69 -25.48
CA GLN A 680 1.73 10.58 -26.64
C GLN A 680 0.86 11.82 -26.37
N ASP A 681 -0.26 11.66 -25.66
CA ASP A 681 -1.20 12.74 -25.36
C ASP A 681 -0.78 13.61 -24.15
N ARG A 682 0.32 13.24 -23.48
CA ARG A 682 0.84 13.90 -22.28
C ARG A 682 2.33 14.19 -22.37
N SER A 683 2.84 14.31 -23.60
CA SER A 683 4.22 14.65 -23.86
C SER A 683 4.38 15.46 -25.14
N VAL A 684 5.52 16.13 -25.26
CA VAL A 684 6.01 16.70 -26.51
C VAL A 684 7.47 16.31 -26.69
N GLN A 685 7.80 15.93 -27.91
CA GLN A 685 9.17 15.61 -28.33
C GLN A 685 9.71 16.77 -29.16
N LEU A 686 10.75 17.42 -28.66
CA LEU A 686 11.45 18.54 -29.30
C LEU A 686 12.92 18.17 -29.54
N PHE A 687 13.63 19.02 -30.28
CA PHE A 687 15.05 18.88 -30.51
C PHE A 687 15.73 20.26 -30.49
N ALA A 688 16.93 20.31 -29.96
CA ALA A 688 17.80 21.48 -30.04
C ALA A 688 19.24 21.00 -29.99
N LYS A 689 20.06 21.31 -31.00
CA LYS A 689 21.43 20.81 -31.09
C LYS A 689 22.39 21.74 -30.35
N THR A 690 23.17 21.21 -29.41
CA THR A 690 24.24 21.97 -28.75
C THR A 690 25.31 22.39 -29.76
N PRO A 691 25.73 23.67 -29.79
CA PRO A 691 26.77 24.16 -30.69
C PRO A 691 28.10 23.40 -30.52
N THR A 692 28.83 23.22 -31.62
CA THR A 692 30.04 22.37 -31.67
C THR A 692 31.15 22.86 -30.74
N ASN A 693 31.31 24.18 -30.57
CA ASN A 693 32.26 24.79 -29.63
C ASN A 693 31.93 24.45 -28.16
N PHE A 694 30.68 24.11 -27.84
CA PHE A 694 30.22 23.74 -26.50
C PHE A 694 30.06 22.23 -26.28
N LYS A 695 30.33 21.37 -27.27
CA LYS A 695 30.40 19.92 -27.07
C LYS A 695 31.74 19.49 -26.48
N LEU A 696 31.72 18.55 -25.53
CA LEU A 696 32.93 17.94 -24.97
C LEU A 696 33.70 17.18 -26.05
N GLN A 697 35.02 17.28 -26.06
CA GLN A 697 35.91 16.62 -27.02
C GLN A 697 36.78 15.56 -26.33
N GLY A 698 36.86 14.35 -26.88
CA GLY A 698 37.85 13.34 -26.50
C GLY A 698 37.93 13.04 -24.99
N LYS A 699 39.04 13.45 -24.35
CA LYS A 699 39.34 13.26 -22.92
C LYS A 699 38.90 14.42 -22.02
N ASP A 700 38.11 15.36 -22.56
CA ASP A 700 37.60 16.47 -21.76
C ASP A 700 36.88 15.91 -20.52
N PRO A 701 37.21 16.39 -19.31
CA PRO A 701 36.50 15.96 -18.14
C PRO A 701 35.02 16.32 -18.29
N ASN A 702 34.14 15.40 -17.86
CA ASN A 702 32.69 15.48 -18.06
C ASN A 702 32.05 16.79 -17.58
N TRP A 703 32.75 17.52 -16.71
CA TRP A 703 32.32 18.76 -16.09
C TRP A 703 32.83 20.04 -16.77
N LEU A 704 33.60 19.95 -17.86
CA LEU A 704 34.29 21.10 -18.48
C LEU A 704 33.34 22.11 -19.14
N LYS A 705 32.24 21.64 -19.75
CA LYS A 705 31.31 22.46 -20.53
C LYS A 705 29.88 22.34 -19.99
N PRO A 706 29.07 23.40 -20.03
CA PRO A 706 27.68 23.35 -19.58
C PRO A 706 26.86 22.41 -20.47
N ARG A 707 25.93 21.67 -19.86
CA ARG A 707 25.09 20.66 -20.53
C ARG A 707 23.64 21.10 -20.51
N GLY A 708 22.89 20.79 -21.58
CA GLY A 708 21.44 20.97 -21.62
C GLY A 708 20.97 22.41 -21.85
N VAL A 709 21.85 23.38 -22.15
CA VAL A 709 21.49 24.81 -22.27
C VAL A 709 20.47 25.04 -23.39
N GLU A 710 20.78 24.63 -24.62
CA GLU A 710 19.85 24.77 -25.76
C GLU A 710 18.54 24.01 -25.52
N GLN A 711 18.64 22.81 -24.96
CA GLN A 711 17.50 21.92 -24.77
C GLN A 711 16.50 22.50 -23.74
N ARG A 712 17.00 23.00 -22.60
CA ARG A 712 16.16 23.65 -21.60
C ARG A 712 15.58 24.97 -22.12
N ASN A 713 16.37 25.76 -22.86
CA ASN A 713 15.87 26.99 -23.47
C ASN A 713 14.79 26.73 -24.53
N GLU A 714 14.93 25.70 -25.35
CA GLU A 714 13.91 25.33 -26.34
C GLU A 714 12.62 24.85 -25.67
N ALA A 715 12.73 24.06 -24.59
CA ALA A 715 11.59 23.71 -23.75
C ALA A 715 10.90 24.96 -23.17
N LEU A 716 11.66 25.90 -22.60
CA LEU A 716 11.12 27.14 -22.04
C LEU A 716 10.41 27.99 -23.11
N LYS A 717 10.97 28.11 -24.32
CA LYS A 717 10.30 28.79 -25.44
C LYS A 717 8.97 28.11 -25.78
N TRP A 718 8.95 26.78 -25.88
CA TRP A 718 7.74 26.02 -26.16
C TRP A 718 6.69 26.20 -25.06
N ILE A 719 7.07 26.04 -23.79
CA ILE A 719 6.18 26.19 -22.63
C ILE A 719 5.58 27.60 -22.59
N ARG A 720 6.41 28.64 -22.73
CA ARG A 720 5.92 30.04 -22.75
C ARG A 720 4.92 30.28 -23.88
N LYS A 721 5.17 29.74 -25.07
CA LYS A 721 4.25 29.86 -26.21
C LYS A 721 2.95 29.09 -25.95
N HIS A 722 3.03 27.89 -25.37
CA HIS A 722 1.89 27.05 -25.06
C HIS A 722 0.97 27.72 -24.02
N LEU A 723 1.54 28.15 -22.89
CA LEU A 723 0.81 28.82 -21.82
C LEU A 723 0.17 30.15 -22.27
N LYS A 724 0.85 30.93 -23.12
CA LYS A 724 0.28 32.16 -23.69
C LYS A 724 -0.88 31.87 -24.65
N ARG A 725 -0.82 30.77 -25.42
CA ARG A 725 -1.91 30.38 -26.32
C ARG A 725 -3.15 29.94 -25.54
N ASP A 726 -2.96 29.18 -24.46
CA ASP A 726 -4.05 28.75 -23.60
C ASP A 726 -4.72 29.96 -22.93
N ALA A 727 -3.94 30.96 -22.50
CA ALA A 727 -4.45 32.21 -21.94
C ALA A 727 -5.19 33.10 -22.96
N MET A 728 -4.88 33.01 -24.26
CA MET A 728 -5.55 33.77 -25.34
C MET A 728 -6.77 33.05 -25.94
N GLY A 729 -6.95 31.76 -25.69
CA GLY A 729 -8.06 30.94 -26.20
C GLY A 729 -9.28 30.89 -25.27
N SER A 730 -9.13 31.38 -24.03
CA SER A 730 -10.19 31.48 -23.03
C SER A 730 -10.52 32.95 -22.78
N ASP A 731 -11.71 33.40 -23.20
CA ASP A 731 -12.25 34.70 -22.80
C ASP A 731 -12.21 34.80 -21.26
N ASP A 732 -11.52 35.82 -20.74
CA ASP A 732 -11.54 36.29 -19.35
C ASP A 732 -11.13 35.32 -18.22
N THR A 733 -10.22 34.37 -18.43
CA THR A 733 -9.63 33.60 -17.32
C THR A 733 -8.10 33.72 -17.25
N GLU A 734 -7.58 34.04 -16.05
CA GLU A 734 -6.14 34.01 -15.79
C GLU A 734 -5.54 32.67 -16.24
N PRO A 735 -4.28 32.65 -16.72
CA PRO A 735 -3.59 31.40 -17.05
C PRO A 735 -3.71 30.40 -15.89
N SER A 736 -4.09 29.16 -16.18
CA SER A 736 -4.16 28.12 -15.15
C SER A 736 -2.79 27.91 -14.53
N HIS A 737 -2.67 28.14 -13.22
CA HIS A 737 -1.43 27.94 -12.47
C HIS A 737 -0.80 26.59 -12.80
N SER A 738 0.43 26.62 -13.27
CA SER A 738 1.21 25.47 -13.69
C SER A 738 2.62 25.57 -13.12
N ILE A 739 3.40 24.51 -13.24
CA ILE A 739 4.73 24.42 -12.65
C ILE A 739 5.70 23.88 -13.70
N VAL A 740 6.89 24.46 -13.79
CA VAL A 740 7.97 23.98 -14.65
C VAL A 740 9.03 23.33 -13.76
N TYR A 741 9.33 22.06 -14.05
CA TYR A 741 10.34 21.28 -13.32
C TYR A 741 11.39 20.73 -14.28
N PHE A 742 12.67 20.86 -13.94
CA PHE A 742 13.77 20.35 -14.76
C PHE A 742 14.22 18.98 -14.25
N MET A 743 14.17 17.99 -15.14
CA MET A 743 14.45 16.59 -14.84
C MET A 743 15.56 16.08 -15.74
N ASP A 744 16.70 15.70 -15.16
CA ASP A 744 17.75 15.01 -15.90
C ASP A 744 17.38 13.54 -16.10
N ASP A 745 17.67 13.00 -17.28
CA ASP A 745 17.22 11.66 -17.68
C ASP A 745 17.94 10.52 -16.91
N ASP A 746 19.07 10.80 -16.25
CA ASP A 746 19.87 9.84 -15.48
C ASP A 746 19.68 9.93 -13.94
N ASN A 747 18.68 10.70 -13.49
CA ASN A 747 18.29 10.83 -12.08
C ASN A 747 17.11 9.92 -11.72
N THR A 748 17.03 9.51 -10.45
CA THR A 748 15.91 8.73 -9.92
C THR A 748 14.97 9.59 -9.10
N TYR A 749 13.67 9.45 -9.36
CA TYR A 749 12.61 10.32 -8.83
C TYR A 749 11.57 9.50 -8.06
N SER A 750 11.23 9.90 -6.84
CA SER A 750 10.06 9.40 -6.11
C SER A 750 8.78 10.03 -6.70
N THR A 751 7.68 9.27 -6.75
CA THR A 751 6.37 9.84 -7.12
C THR A 751 5.90 10.89 -6.11
N GLU A 752 6.30 10.77 -4.84
CA GLU A 752 6.00 11.72 -3.76
C GLU A 752 6.58 13.11 -4.04
N LEU A 753 7.69 13.20 -4.78
CA LEU A 753 8.26 14.48 -5.17
C LEU A 753 7.27 15.33 -5.97
N PHE A 754 6.49 14.70 -6.85
CA PHE A 754 5.56 15.43 -7.70
C PHE A 754 4.32 15.89 -6.93
N GLU A 755 3.98 15.21 -5.83
CA GLU A 755 3.00 15.69 -4.86
C GLU A 755 3.53 16.93 -4.14
N GLU A 756 4.81 16.95 -3.75
CA GLU A 756 5.45 18.14 -3.18
C GLU A 756 5.50 19.29 -4.18
N ILE A 757 5.95 19.04 -5.41
CA ILE A 757 5.98 20.04 -6.49
C ILE A 757 4.60 20.66 -6.67
N SER A 758 3.52 19.87 -6.64
CA SER A 758 2.16 20.39 -6.83
C SER A 758 1.69 21.41 -5.77
N LYS A 759 2.41 21.55 -4.66
CA LYS A 759 2.14 22.50 -3.56
C LYS A 759 2.80 23.87 -3.75
N ILE A 760 3.61 24.06 -4.80
CA ILE A 760 4.27 25.34 -5.06
C ILE A 760 3.21 26.42 -5.30
N ASP A 761 3.29 27.52 -4.56
CA ASP A 761 2.37 28.63 -4.68
C ASP A 761 2.60 29.42 -5.98
N LYS A 762 1.55 30.12 -6.46
CA LYS A 762 1.67 31.10 -7.54
C LYS A 762 2.80 32.10 -7.24
N GLY A 763 3.67 32.34 -8.22
CA GLY A 763 4.76 33.31 -8.09
C GLY A 763 5.94 32.85 -7.23
N LYS A 764 6.00 31.57 -6.82
CA LYS A 764 7.08 31.03 -5.99
C LYS A 764 7.99 30.05 -6.73
N VAL A 765 9.19 29.89 -6.18
CA VAL A 765 10.13 28.81 -6.51
C VAL A 765 10.11 27.83 -5.35
N GLY A 766 9.72 26.57 -5.62
CA GLY A 766 9.80 25.48 -4.65
C GLY A 766 11.20 24.89 -4.59
N VAL A 767 11.66 24.51 -3.40
CA VAL A 767 13.01 23.97 -3.19
C VAL A 767 13.02 22.79 -2.22
N TRP A 768 13.88 21.79 -2.47
CA TRP A 768 14.01 20.57 -1.66
C TRP A 768 15.42 19.94 -1.76
N PRO A 769 15.75 18.94 -0.92
CA PRO A 769 17.01 18.20 -0.95
C PRO A 769 17.18 17.30 -2.17
N VAL A 770 18.42 17.21 -2.69
CA VAL A 770 18.83 16.23 -3.70
C VAL A 770 19.87 15.30 -3.11
N GLY A 771 19.69 13.99 -3.27
CA GLY A 771 20.61 12.97 -2.77
C GLY A 771 21.76 12.67 -3.74
N LEU A 772 22.92 12.27 -3.18
CA LEU A 772 24.10 11.78 -3.91
C LEU A 772 24.68 12.76 -4.93
N VAL A 773 24.72 14.05 -4.58
CA VAL A 773 25.12 15.13 -5.50
C VAL A 773 26.28 15.96 -4.92
N GLY A 774 27.10 16.54 -5.79
CA GLY A 774 28.20 17.42 -5.37
C GLY A 774 29.30 16.74 -4.55
N GLY A 775 29.32 15.41 -4.47
CA GLY A 775 30.21 14.65 -3.58
C GLY A 775 29.69 14.53 -2.14
N LEU A 776 28.45 14.98 -1.88
CA LEU A 776 27.76 14.87 -0.60
C LEU A 776 26.68 13.80 -0.66
N MET A 777 26.29 13.28 0.52
CA MET A 777 25.10 12.44 0.66
C MET A 777 23.83 13.20 0.27
N VAL A 778 23.77 14.50 0.61
CA VAL A 778 22.64 15.37 0.33
C VAL A 778 23.13 16.81 0.15
N GLU A 779 22.73 17.47 -0.94
CA GLU A 779 22.71 18.93 -1.04
C GLU A 779 21.29 19.44 -0.76
N LYS A 780 21.17 20.49 0.07
CA LYS A 780 19.85 20.98 0.50
C LYS A 780 19.83 22.44 0.94
N PRO A 781 18.66 23.09 0.96
CA PRO A 781 18.45 24.35 1.66
C PRO A 781 18.71 24.23 3.17
N VAL A 782 19.27 25.29 3.75
CA VAL A 782 19.45 25.47 5.20
C VAL A 782 18.38 26.43 5.68
N LEU A 783 17.51 25.94 6.55
CA LEU A 783 16.35 26.70 7.05
C LEU A 783 16.61 27.28 8.44
N ASN A 784 16.02 28.43 8.75
CA ASN A 784 15.94 28.96 10.10
C ASN A 784 14.83 28.27 10.91
N ARG A 785 14.61 28.70 12.16
CA ARG A 785 13.56 28.14 13.04
C ARG A 785 12.13 28.39 12.53
N ASP A 786 11.94 29.42 11.71
CA ASP A 786 10.66 29.83 11.14
C ASP A 786 10.43 29.22 9.74
N GLY A 787 11.35 28.36 9.26
CA GLY A 787 11.27 27.70 7.96
C GLY A 787 11.78 28.55 6.78
N LEU A 788 12.36 29.73 6.99
CA LEU A 788 12.94 30.54 5.91
C LEU A 788 14.30 29.99 5.47
N VAL A 789 14.55 29.99 4.16
CA VAL A 789 15.84 29.58 3.60
C VAL A 789 16.89 30.66 3.86
N LEU A 790 17.91 30.33 4.66
CA LEU A 790 19.04 31.21 4.96
C LEU A 790 20.22 31.02 3.99
N GLY A 791 20.29 29.86 3.35
CA GLY A 791 21.40 29.47 2.50
C GLY A 791 21.30 28.00 2.13
N PHE A 792 22.42 27.40 1.71
CA PHE A 792 22.44 26.05 1.15
C PHE A 792 23.64 25.25 1.66
N ASN A 793 23.44 23.96 1.85
CA ASN A 793 24.49 22.99 2.13
C ASN A 793 24.97 22.39 0.80
N SER A 794 26.08 22.89 0.28
CA SER A 794 26.74 22.39 -0.94
C SER A 794 28.25 22.34 -0.73
N ALA A 795 28.91 21.30 -1.27
CA ALA A 795 30.36 21.18 -1.23
C ALA A 795 31.03 21.76 -2.49
N TRP A 796 30.30 21.81 -3.61
CA TRP A 796 30.83 22.27 -4.89
C TRP A 796 30.44 23.72 -5.15
N LYS A 797 31.44 24.62 -5.13
CA LYS A 797 31.27 26.06 -5.29
C LYS A 797 30.12 26.61 -4.41
N PRO A 798 30.23 26.52 -3.07
CA PRO A 798 29.19 27.00 -2.14
C PRO A 798 28.96 28.51 -2.20
N GLU A 799 29.89 29.28 -2.79
CA GLU A 799 29.82 30.73 -2.99
C GLU A 799 28.81 31.16 -4.06
N ARG A 800 28.19 30.21 -4.77
CA ARG A 800 27.14 30.49 -5.76
C ARG A 800 25.94 31.19 -5.11
N PRO A 801 25.26 32.13 -5.80
CA PRO A 801 24.03 32.74 -5.28
C PRO A 801 22.96 31.69 -4.91
N PHE A 802 22.85 30.64 -5.73
CA PHE A 802 22.02 29.48 -5.46
C PHE A 802 22.85 28.20 -5.71
N PRO A 803 23.55 27.67 -4.69
CA PRO A 803 24.30 26.43 -4.75
C PRO A 803 23.34 25.22 -4.68
N LEU A 804 22.45 25.12 -5.66
CA LEU A 804 21.49 24.04 -5.82
C LEU A 804 21.86 23.18 -7.04
N ASP A 805 21.39 21.94 -7.02
CA ASP A 805 21.34 21.07 -8.19
C ASP A 805 20.07 21.36 -9.01
N MET A 806 20.14 21.16 -10.32
CA MET A 806 19.04 21.37 -11.27
C MET A 806 17.75 20.65 -10.86
N ALA A 807 17.85 19.45 -10.27
CA ALA A 807 16.68 18.67 -9.86
C ALA A 807 16.11 19.08 -8.49
N GLY A 808 16.75 20.03 -7.79
CA GLY A 808 16.41 20.47 -6.43
C GLY A 808 15.40 21.61 -6.34
N PHE A 809 14.88 22.10 -7.47
CA PHE A 809 13.89 23.18 -7.49
C PHE A 809 12.90 23.05 -8.65
N ALA A 810 11.73 23.67 -8.50
CA ALA A 810 10.77 23.91 -9.58
C ALA A 810 10.18 25.32 -9.48
N ILE A 811 9.68 25.83 -10.60
CA ILE A 811 9.29 27.23 -10.75
C ILE A 811 7.81 27.31 -11.11
N SER A 812 7.04 28.14 -10.41
CA SER A 812 5.69 28.53 -10.83
C SER A 812 5.73 29.13 -12.24
N SER A 813 4.83 28.68 -13.12
CA SER A 813 4.77 29.16 -14.51
C SER A 813 4.47 30.66 -14.59
N ASP A 814 3.71 31.19 -13.63
CA ASP A 814 3.37 32.61 -13.53
C ASP A 814 4.66 33.45 -13.43
N LEU A 815 5.56 33.04 -12.54
CA LEU A 815 6.86 33.70 -12.34
C LEU A 815 7.74 33.64 -13.60
N LEU A 816 7.70 32.54 -14.36
CA LEU A 816 8.44 32.39 -15.63
C LEU A 816 7.86 33.21 -16.79
N LEU A 817 6.56 33.47 -16.77
CA LEU A 817 5.87 34.30 -17.76
C LEU A 817 6.15 35.79 -17.50
N ASP A 818 6.16 36.19 -16.22
CA ASP A 818 6.47 37.56 -15.79
C ASP A 818 7.94 37.93 -15.99
N ASN A 819 8.82 36.91 -16.04
CA ASN A 819 10.27 37.08 -16.20
C ASN A 819 10.79 36.40 -17.47
N PRO A 820 10.49 36.95 -18.67
CA PRO A 820 10.91 36.35 -19.95
C PRO A 820 12.43 36.27 -20.12
N GLN A 821 13.19 37.12 -19.42
CA GLN A 821 14.65 37.11 -19.37
C GLN A 821 15.24 35.91 -18.62
N ALA A 822 14.45 35.18 -17.82
CA ALA A 822 14.91 33.98 -17.13
C ALA A 822 15.15 32.85 -18.15
N GLN A 823 16.42 32.60 -18.46
CA GLN A 823 16.87 31.58 -19.41
C GLN A 823 18.26 31.07 -19.01
N PHE A 824 18.67 29.94 -19.58
CA PHE A 824 20.03 29.41 -19.43
C PHE A 824 20.99 30.09 -20.41
N SER A 825 22.26 30.26 -20.04
CA SER A 825 23.25 30.98 -20.84
C SER A 825 24.58 30.22 -20.93
N TYR A 826 25.30 30.36 -22.04
CA TYR A 826 26.69 29.87 -22.12
C TYR A 826 27.70 30.83 -21.49
N GLU A 827 27.31 32.09 -21.29
CA GLU A 827 28.18 33.18 -20.80
C GLU A 827 28.15 33.26 -19.26
N VAL A 828 28.10 32.11 -18.59
CA VAL A 828 28.10 32.03 -17.13
C VAL A 828 29.18 31.10 -16.65
N GLU A 829 29.65 31.35 -15.43
CA GLU A 829 30.63 30.49 -14.81
C GLU A 829 30.14 29.04 -14.69
N ARG A 830 31.10 28.12 -14.70
CA ARG A 830 30.81 26.70 -14.51
C ARG A 830 30.08 26.45 -13.20
N GLY A 831 28.94 25.75 -13.29
CA GLY A 831 28.08 25.41 -12.16
C GLY A 831 27.06 26.50 -11.79
N TYR A 832 26.97 27.58 -12.57
CA TYR A 832 26.06 28.70 -12.31
C TYR A 832 24.77 28.65 -13.14
N GLN A 833 24.44 27.54 -13.80
CA GLN A 833 23.24 27.48 -14.65
C GLN A 833 21.95 27.65 -13.83
N GLU A 834 21.89 27.01 -12.66
CA GLU A 834 20.80 27.13 -11.69
C GLU A 834 20.73 28.56 -11.14
N SER A 835 21.90 29.13 -10.80
CA SER A 835 21.98 30.51 -10.32
C SER A 835 21.59 31.53 -11.39
N GLU A 836 21.92 31.27 -12.67
CA GLU A 836 21.63 32.15 -13.80
C GLU A 836 20.13 32.28 -14.05
N ILE A 837 19.38 31.18 -13.99
CA ILE A 837 17.93 31.26 -14.15
C ILE A 837 17.26 31.82 -12.89
N LEU A 838 17.67 31.38 -11.70
CA LEU A 838 17.03 31.75 -10.43
C LEU A 838 17.25 33.20 -10.02
N ARG A 839 18.37 33.83 -10.36
CA ARG A 839 18.63 35.25 -10.04
C ARG A 839 17.61 36.22 -10.66
N HIS A 840 16.93 35.80 -11.73
CA HIS A 840 15.89 36.59 -12.40
C HIS A 840 14.50 36.34 -11.80
N LEU A 841 14.36 35.39 -10.89
CA LEU A 841 13.07 34.86 -10.43
C LEU A 841 12.87 35.03 -8.93
N THR A 842 13.92 34.87 -8.12
CA THR A 842 13.77 34.81 -6.67
C THR A 842 15.07 35.18 -5.94
N ILE A 843 14.98 35.24 -4.62
CA ILE A 843 16.07 35.36 -3.65
C ILE A 843 15.87 34.26 -2.58
N ALA A 844 16.93 33.85 -1.90
CA ALA A 844 16.90 32.65 -1.05
C ALA A 844 15.72 32.64 -0.08
N HIS A 845 15.51 33.72 0.68
CA HIS A 845 14.43 33.80 1.67
C HIS A 845 13.01 33.76 1.11
N ASP A 846 12.83 34.00 -0.19
CA ASP A 846 11.52 33.98 -0.86
C ASP A 846 11.15 32.61 -1.41
N MET A 847 12.10 31.66 -1.44
CA MET A 847 11.87 30.29 -1.87
C MET A 847 10.97 29.54 -0.89
N GLN A 848 10.11 28.68 -1.44
CA GLN A 848 9.19 27.84 -0.69
C GLN A 848 9.84 26.48 -0.38
N PRO A 849 10.21 26.19 0.88
CA PRO A 849 10.76 24.89 1.24
C PRO A 849 9.68 23.81 1.22
N LEU A 850 9.94 22.74 0.49
CA LEU A 850 9.08 21.56 0.35
C LEU A 850 9.80 20.30 0.84
N ALA A 851 9.17 19.14 0.69
CA ALA A 851 9.68 17.84 1.16
C ALA A 851 9.98 17.88 2.67
N ASN A 852 8.93 18.14 3.45
CA ASN A 852 8.96 18.20 4.92
C ASN A 852 10.00 19.20 5.44
N GLN A 853 9.91 20.47 5.00
CA GLN A 853 10.87 21.52 5.36
C GLN A 853 12.31 21.09 5.03
N CYS A 854 12.49 20.57 3.82
CA CYS A 854 13.75 20.07 3.29
C CYS A 854 14.44 19.01 4.16
N LYS A 855 13.66 18.11 4.76
CA LYS A 855 14.16 16.95 5.52
C LYS A 855 14.12 15.65 4.72
N ASP A 856 13.22 15.57 3.75
CA ASP A 856 13.03 14.35 2.96
C ASP A 856 13.79 14.47 1.64
N VAL A 857 14.49 13.40 1.25
CA VAL A 857 15.18 13.31 -0.03
C VAL A 857 14.30 12.50 -0.97
N LEU A 858 13.77 13.15 -2.01
CA LEU A 858 12.79 12.54 -2.94
C LEU A 858 13.31 12.44 -4.39
N VAL A 859 14.55 12.89 -4.62
CA VAL A 859 15.27 12.77 -5.88
C VAL A 859 16.75 12.48 -5.61
N TRP A 860 17.35 11.63 -6.43
CA TRP A 860 18.74 11.21 -6.31
C TRP A 860 19.48 11.34 -7.63
N HIS A 861 20.71 11.85 -7.55
CA HIS A 861 21.62 11.87 -8.67
C HIS A 861 22.29 10.49 -8.82
N THR A 862 21.60 9.58 -9.52
CA THR A 862 22.01 8.17 -9.60
C THR A 862 23.15 7.90 -10.58
N ARG A 863 23.29 8.71 -11.64
CA ARG A 863 24.35 8.62 -12.68
C ARG A 863 24.71 7.18 -13.03
N THR A 864 24.02 6.59 -13.99
CA THR A 864 24.38 5.23 -14.43
C THR A 864 25.83 5.18 -14.89
N GLU A 865 26.55 4.15 -14.41
CA GLU A 865 27.91 3.91 -14.86
C GLU A 865 27.93 3.70 -16.38
N THR A 866 28.94 4.27 -17.04
CA THR A 866 29.13 4.05 -18.48
C THR A 866 29.31 2.54 -18.72
N PRO A 867 28.46 1.89 -19.54
CA PRO A 867 28.58 0.46 -19.79
C PRO A 867 29.92 0.14 -20.47
N LYS A 868 30.56 -0.95 -20.04
CA LYS A 868 31.81 -1.46 -20.64
C LYS A 868 31.49 -2.18 -21.95
N LEU A 869 31.58 -1.44 -23.05
CA LEU A 869 31.20 -1.90 -24.40
C LEU A 869 32.42 -2.19 -25.30
N ASP A 870 33.50 -2.76 -24.76
CA ASP A 870 34.75 -2.95 -25.51
C ASP A 870 34.60 -3.95 -26.67
N ALA A 871 33.79 -5.01 -26.49
CA ALA A 871 33.46 -5.95 -27.56
C ALA A 871 32.66 -5.28 -28.69
N GLU A 872 31.69 -4.43 -28.35
CA GLU A 872 30.88 -3.69 -29.33
C GLU A 872 31.74 -2.68 -30.11
N LYS A 873 32.65 -1.96 -29.44
CA LYS A 873 33.63 -1.09 -30.12
C LYS A 873 34.52 -1.89 -31.09
N SER A 874 34.87 -3.13 -30.74
CA SER A 874 35.64 -4.02 -31.62
C SER A 874 34.82 -4.47 -32.83
N LEU A 875 33.53 -4.79 -32.65
CA LEU A 875 32.62 -5.13 -33.75
C LEU A 875 32.46 -3.96 -34.71
N GLN A 876 32.28 -2.73 -34.20
CA GLN A 876 32.12 -1.53 -35.03
C GLN A 876 33.34 -1.26 -35.91
N LYS A 877 34.57 -1.52 -35.42
CA LYS A 877 35.80 -1.43 -36.23
C LYS A 877 35.81 -2.43 -37.39
N SER A 878 35.10 -3.55 -37.26
CA SER A 878 34.93 -4.55 -38.32
C SER A 878 33.68 -4.34 -39.18
N GLY A 879 32.99 -3.20 -39.04
CA GLY A 879 31.77 -2.89 -39.78
C GLY A 879 30.54 -3.68 -39.33
N LYS A 880 30.61 -4.35 -38.18
CA LYS A 880 29.51 -5.14 -37.57
C LYS A 880 28.99 -4.42 -36.33
N LYS A 881 27.76 -4.73 -35.93
CA LYS A 881 27.17 -4.28 -34.65
C LYS A 881 26.39 -5.43 -34.02
N SER A 882 26.37 -5.51 -32.69
CA SER A 882 25.66 -6.61 -32.00
C SER A 882 24.13 -6.48 -32.04
N ASN A 883 23.61 -5.31 -32.43
CA ASN A 883 22.19 -4.96 -32.40
C ASN A 883 21.59 -4.77 -33.81
N ASP A 884 22.04 -5.52 -34.81
CA ASP A 884 21.43 -5.50 -36.15
C ASP A 884 19.92 -5.80 -36.07
N GLY A 885 19.11 -4.90 -36.62
CA GLY A 885 17.64 -4.98 -36.57
C GLY A 885 17.00 -4.73 -35.20
N MET A 886 17.77 -4.44 -34.16
CA MET A 886 17.28 -4.21 -32.80
C MET A 886 17.49 -2.77 -32.36
N GLU A 887 16.42 -2.14 -31.88
CA GLU A 887 16.49 -0.84 -31.22
C GLU A 887 16.92 -1.05 -29.76
N VAL A 888 18.16 -0.68 -29.43
CA VAL A 888 18.78 -0.84 -28.10
C VAL A 888 19.09 0.52 -27.50
#